data_AF-A0A958JB42-F1
#
_entry.id   AF-A0A958JB42-F1
#
_cell.length_a   1.000
_cell.length_b   1.000
_cell.length_c   1.000
_cell.angle_alpha   90.00
_cell.angle_beta   90.00
_cell.angle_gamma   90.00
#
_symmetry.space_group_name_H-M   'P 1'
#
loop_
_entity.id
_entity.type
_entity.pdbx_description
1 polymer ?
#
loop_
_entity_poly.entity_id
_entity_poly.type
_entity_poly.pdbx_seq_one_letter_code
_entity_poly.pdbx_strand_id
1 'polypeptide(L)'
;MNVKSLSNQGYNLDAIRTAHRRVLSKKIFKFAILLFVIAFIGKLLSDYLAALPRERYAKDFAYWERVYNGAAKTISGTFLNLSAPAADPKTTQLKIIDIYIKGSALDELNSHLPETGTKYHKADVKIEDKVYKAQVRYRGDSINHWAFPQKSWRVRFRKGKEYEGMHLINFTVPRVETQFSNWLGYEMGNLIGGVLSPRAELVHFRLNRQFDGVRMMLEQPNQDFLSNRNLPAGRIYIGDISSEQIYGGVPRKPLYRDYSAWEIDVPAEENPSPEEMKSLVDIVKSENNPYEFFYKFRDIVDVNALASYMALLEMVGSVHVDETHNGKYYFSPVSGKFVPIVWDTVAYMWKNQKAIDLGSNSLFRKALAIPEVRELKDTILWNSLHGNLSTKKIQELIKQQSDAARPDIYSFALKIHANDKGIRYVSNPEWENSVEELNQIVAERNTHFISELSKTSAVYNLEQLSDTKYLFGIEVRSRAGLKLNSVKLNAKGLADGTSVRVVRHGLEDLLRDHIPETSSIVSGESLEIKLNDPLYSKRSFKKQKSGQIIPAQYVYEIITPKAAKLEVVKVDAKNSISNIAYEPVKDIALTVRKQHSDNIVWWKPDVFVKKTETILSGNVELKDNLILDKYSSLIINAGANLKLYPGVSIIAKGASVKINGTEAQPVRFSAATDKSWGVFAVNGSDCVEISNLIIEGAGFARNSFIKYSGGLNIFNSKAKITNCLLNGSYFSFQSSDVSISDSKVVNYYPFAIKSENSVVQKRRVEHQKIKAQLNDDINNGEAFGTPLRLEREYKYTIFDQQSEQPLNDLAEEIRVALSKSVNLGDSWQSPGLVGSPLYADQSTGDFIFRDIYFDTAEGLAFKNALSYRFRNRYSSYSDYKSHIKDPNLAVFWPTRLEIQAKTGREETGEGFSVVGETRFEFRKESKPFSVENPPPSSPWDENEFLPYMESGEFKGVKLLPARDAYNYLVKKEPQIKTVEFRPEVVLLTERYRQHLNIHTPWGSGPNPDQSYIISVDRSHIFIATDYLDYLNARKQGVKDAVKPKRISCLTEIEVEFERNVSDKLDQAISAAEKQGDKQEVQRLQKVLEAFFADQQTIMKVVQEYFSAKGIAVKPANKSKYEQAYEIVNLGTRVD
;
A
#
# COMPACT_ATOMS: atom_id res chain seq x y z
N MET A 1 42.35 -10.51 83.05
CA MET A 1 43.05 -11.26 84.13
C MET A 1 44.47 -11.55 83.70
N ASN A 2 45.45 -11.33 84.58
CA ASN A 2 46.87 -11.52 84.31
C ASN A 2 47.17 -13.04 84.22
N VAL A 3 47.89 -13.49 83.19
CA VAL A 3 48.13 -14.92 82.88
C VAL A 3 48.76 -15.67 84.05
N LYS A 4 49.54 -14.98 84.90
CA LYS A 4 50.12 -15.55 86.13
C LYS A 4 49.08 -15.92 87.20
N SER A 5 47.93 -15.24 87.28
CA SER A 5 46.92 -15.55 88.33
C SER A 5 46.09 -16.79 88.01
N LEU A 6 45.94 -17.14 86.72
CA LEU A 6 45.17 -18.30 86.28
C LEU A 6 45.96 -19.62 86.43
N SER A 7 47.29 -19.58 86.33
CA SER A 7 48.18 -20.71 86.63
C SER A 7 48.08 -21.17 88.08
N ASN A 8 48.08 -20.22 89.02
CA ASN A 8 48.09 -20.52 90.46
C ASN A 8 46.74 -21.07 90.97
N GLN A 9 45.68 -20.99 90.17
CA GLN A 9 44.35 -21.54 90.48
C GLN A 9 44.08 -22.89 89.80
N GLY A 10 45.11 -23.56 89.26
CA GLY A 10 44.98 -24.90 88.69
C GLY A 10 44.41 -24.98 87.27
N TYR A 11 44.22 -23.85 86.58
CA TYR A 11 43.72 -23.84 85.20
C TYR A 11 44.84 -24.17 84.21
N ASN A 12 44.60 -25.14 83.33
CA ASN A 12 45.53 -25.52 82.26
C ASN A 12 45.65 -24.40 81.21
N LEU A 13 46.76 -23.68 81.25
CA LEU A 13 47.02 -22.53 80.39
C LEU A 13 47.13 -22.89 78.91
N ASP A 14 47.55 -24.11 78.56
CA ASP A 14 47.58 -24.57 77.17
C ASP A 14 46.18 -24.86 76.64
N ALA A 15 45.28 -25.39 77.47
CA ALA A 15 43.87 -25.53 77.11
C ALA A 15 43.20 -24.17 76.86
N ILE A 16 43.50 -23.15 77.68
CA ILE A 16 42.97 -21.79 77.50
C ILE A 16 43.56 -21.11 76.26
N ARG A 17 44.87 -21.22 76.00
CA ARG A 17 45.49 -20.70 74.77
C ARG A 17 44.93 -21.38 73.52
N THR A 18 44.66 -22.68 73.59
CA THR A 18 44.06 -23.47 72.51
C THR A 18 42.60 -23.09 72.29
N ALA A 19 41.82 -22.87 73.35
CA ALA A 19 40.45 -22.35 73.27
C ALA A 19 40.43 -20.92 72.69
N HIS A 20 41.34 -20.04 73.11
CA HIS A 20 41.44 -18.68 72.60
C HIS A 20 41.88 -18.65 71.12
N ARG A 21 42.84 -19.51 70.70
CA ARG A 21 43.20 -19.71 69.28
C ARG A 21 42.04 -20.30 68.46
N ARG A 22 41.23 -21.21 69.01
CA ARG A 22 40.02 -21.73 68.36
C ARG A 22 38.92 -20.67 68.21
N VAL A 23 38.73 -19.80 69.22
CA VAL A 23 37.77 -18.69 69.15
C VAL A 23 38.26 -17.62 68.16
N LEU A 24 39.55 -17.27 68.18
CA LEU A 24 40.14 -16.30 67.27
C LEU A 24 40.13 -16.81 65.82
N SER A 25 40.50 -18.07 65.56
CA SER A 25 40.41 -18.68 64.22
C SER A 25 38.96 -18.78 63.74
N LYS A 26 37.98 -19.09 64.60
CA LYS A 26 36.56 -19.02 64.24
C LYS A 26 36.10 -17.59 63.91
N LYS A 27 36.60 -16.57 64.63
CA LYS A 27 36.31 -15.16 64.32
C LYS A 27 36.97 -14.72 63.02
N ILE A 28 38.23 -15.08 62.78
CA ILE A 28 38.96 -14.80 61.53
C ILE A 28 38.29 -15.54 60.36
N PHE A 29 37.86 -16.78 60.54
CA PHE A 29 37.14 -17.55 59.51
C PHE A 29 35.77 -16.93 59.19
N LYS A 30 35.00 -16.51 60.21
CA LYS A 30 33.75 -15.76 60.01
C LYS A 30 33.99 -14.42 59.32
N PHE A 31 35.07 -13.72 59.66
CA PHE A 31 35.44 -12.46 59.02
C PHE A 31 35.90 -12.67 57.56
N ALA A 32 36.64 -13.74 57.28
CA ALA A 32 37.03 -14.14 55.92
C ALA A 32 35.81 -14.55 55.08
N ILE A 33 34.84 -15.27 55.66
CA ILE A 33 33.54 -15.55 55.02
C ILE A 33 32.80 -14.24 54.72
N LEU A 34 32.74 -13.31 55.67
CA LEU A 34 32.09 -12.02 55.47
C LEU A 34 32.76 -11.22 54.34
N LEU A 35 34.09 -11.16 54.31
CA LEU A 35 34.84 -10.52 53.22
C LEU A 35 34.59 -11.19 51.88
N PHE A 36 34.53 -12.53 51.84
CA PHE A 36 34.21 -13.28 50.64
C PHE A 36 32.78 -12.98 50.15
N VAL A 37 31.80 -12.94 51.06
CA VAL A 37 30.41 -12.59 50.74
C VAL A 37 30.32 -11.16 50.22
N ILE A 38 31.02 -10.20 50.85
CA ILE A 38 31.06 -8.80 50.38
C ILE A 38 31.70 -8.70 48.99
N ALA A 39 32.82 -9.40 48.75
CA ALA A 39 33.47 -9.43 47.44
C ALA A 39 32.59 -10.11 46.37
N PHE A 40 31.87 -11.18 46.73
CA PHE A 40 30.95 -11.88 45.86
C PHE A 40 29.73 -11.00 45.51
N ILE A 41 29.12 -10.34 46.49
CA ILE A 41 28.05 -9.35 46.27
C ILE A 41 28.56 -8.18 45.43
N GLY A 42 29.78 -7.68 45.71
CA GLY A 42 30.41 -6.61 44.95
C GLY A 42 30.63 -6.99 43.48
N LYS A 43 31.03 -8.23 43.22
CA LYS A 43 31.13 -8.80 41.88
C LYS A 43 29.76 -8.91 41.21
N LEU A 44 28.76 -9.48 41.88
CA LEU A 44 27.39 -9.56 41.34
C LEU A 44 26.81 -8.17 41.02
N LEU A 45 27.07 -7.18 41.88
CA LEU A 45 26.66 -5.80 41.65
C LEU A 45 27.41 -5.20 40.46
N SER A 46 28.72 -5.42 40.34
CA SER A 46 29.50 -4.97 39.19
C SER A 46 29.04 -5.65 37.90
N ASP A 47 28.77 -6.94 37.90
CA ASP A 47 28.23 -7.67 36.75
C ASP A 47 26.84 -7.17 36.37
N TYR A 48 25.97 -6.90 37.36
CA TYR A 48 24.67 -6.29 37.15
C TYR A 48 24.80 -4.89 36.52
N LEU A 49 25.66 -4.03 37.08
CA LEU A 49 25.91 -2.68 36.57
C LEU A 49 26.54 -2.72 35.17
N ALA A 50 27.47 -3.63 34.89
CA ALA A 50 28.08 -3.80 33.58
C ALA A 50 27.09 -4.26 32.50
N ALA A 51 25.97 -4.89 32.89
CA ALA A 51 24.89 -5.30 31.99
C ALA A 51 23.83 -4.21 31.74
N LEU A 52 23.81 -3.13 32.52
CA LEU A 52 22.82 -2.05 32.39
C LEU A 52 23.01 -1.15 31.15
N PRO A 53 24.22 -0.85 30.66
CA PRO A 53 24.39 -0.12 29.42
C PRO A 53 23.83 -0.92 28.22
N ARG A 54 22.61 -0.60 27.79
CA ARG A 54 21.95 -1.21 26.62
C ARG A 54 22.30 -0.55 25.28
N GLU A 55 23.38 0.23 25.24
CA GLU A 55 23.79 0.97 24.04
C GLU A 55 24.42 0.02 23.01
N ARG A 56 24.28 0.37 21.73
CA ARG A 56 24.73 -0.44 20.59
C ARG A 56 26.23 -0.81 20.64
N TYR A 57 27.06 0.03 21.25
CA TYR A 57 28.50 -0.14 21.39
C TYR A 57 28.94 -0.50 22.82
N ALA A 58 27.99 -0.75 23.74
CA ALA A 58 28.32 -1.04 25.13
C ALA A 58 29.23 -2.27 25.27
N LYS A 59 29.09 -3.25 24.36
CA LYS A 59 29.92 -4.44 24.27
C LYS A 59 31.39 -4.15 23.94
N ASP A 60 31.68 -3.02 23.29
CA ASP A 60 33.03 -2.64 22.87
C ASP A 60 33.80 -1.89 23.97
N PHE A 61 33.10 -1.44 25.02
CA PHE A 61 33.72 -0.80 26.20
C PHE A 61 34.39 -1.84 27.11
N ALA A 62 35.44 -1.41 27.81
CA ALA A 62 36.08 -2.25 28.83
C ALA A 62 35.10 -2.57 29.98
N TYR A 63 35.29 -3.69 30.68
CA TYR A 63 34.37 -4.14 31.74
C TYR A 63 34.07 -3.04 32.77
N TRP A 64 35.10 -2.38 33.30
CA TRP A 64 34.95 -1.32 34.31
C TRP A 64 34.30 -0.04 33.78
N GLU A 65 34.44 0.24 32.49
CA GLU A 65 33.75 1.35 31.82
C GLU A 65 32.24 1.05 31.71
N ARG A 66 31.87 -0.21 31.43
CA ARG A 66 30.47 -0.65 31.51
C ARG A 66 29.91 -0.56 32.94
N VAL A 67 30.67 -0.98 33.95
CA VAL A 67 30.28 -0.85 35.37
C VAL A 67 30.03 0.62 35.73
N TYR A 68 30.95 1.52 35.36
CA TYR A 68 30.83 2.96 35.62
C TYR A 68 29.59 3.56 34.95
N ASN A 69 29.39 3.28 33.66
CA ASN A 69 28.24 3.77 32.91
C ASN A 69 26.92 3.22 33.46
N GLY A 70 26.90 1.95 33.87
CA GLY A 70 25.78 1.33 34.55
C GLY A 70 25.47 1.99 35.89
N ALA A 71 26.48 2.21 36.73
CA ALA A 71 26.36 2.87 38.03
C ALA A 71 25.81 4.30 37.89
N ALA A 72 26.36 5.08 36.96
CA ALA A 72 25.90 6.44 36.67
C ALA A 72 24.42 6.44 36.26
N LYS A 73 24.00 5.49 35.39
CA LYS A 73 22.60 5.33 34.98
C LYS A 73 21.68 4.90 36.13
N THR A 74 22.11 3.99 36.98
CA THR A 74 21.34 3.59 38.18
C THR A 74 21.17 4.77 39.13
N ILE A 75 22.24 5.49 39.44
CA ILE A 75 22.20 6.66 40.33
C ILE A 75 21.30 7.73 39.76
N SER A 76 21.43 8.07 38.47
CA SER A 76 20.51 9.00 37.80
C SER A 76 19.07 8.48 37.86
N GLY A 77 18.80 7.23 37.47
CA GLY A 77 17.45 6.66 37.48
C GLY A 77 16.82 6.64 38.88
N THR A 78 17.58 6.30 39.91
CA THR A 78 17.14 6.31 41.31
C THR A 78 16.89 7.74 41.81
N PHE A 79 17.79 8.68 41.52
CA PHE A 79 17.59 10.10 41.84
C PHE A 79 16.33 10.65 41.17
N LEU A 80 16.05 10.24 39.93
CA LEU A 80 14.89 10.67 39.17
C LEU A 80 13.58 10.03 39.63
N ASN A 81 13.58 8.76 40.03
CA ASN A 81 12.44 8.12 40.69
C ASN A 81 12.13 8.71 42.08
N LEU A 82 13.14 9.29 42.73
CA LEU A 82 13.02 10.00 44.01
C LEU A 82 12.72 11.50 43.83
N SER A 83 12.76 12.02 42.60
CA SER A 83 12.43 13.41 42.26
C SER A 83 10.92 13.61 42.28
N ALA A 84 10.46 14.79 42.71
CA ALA A 84 9.06 15.15 42.55
C ALA A 84 8.66 15.11 41.05
N PRO A 85 7.40 14.77 40.71
CA PRO A 85 6.90 14.88 39.35
C PRO A 85 7.22 16.25 38.76
N ALA A 86 7.59 16.30 37.47
CA ALA A 86 7.87 17.56 36.80
C ALA A 86 6.66 18.50 36.94
N ALA A 87 6.91 19.76 37.34
CA ALA A 87 5.84 20.73 37.48
C ALA A 87 5.21 21.01 36.12
N ASP A 88 3.89 20.90 36.05
CA ASP A 88 3.12 21.20 34.84
C ASP A 88 3.19 22.72 34.54
N PRO A 89 3.79 23.15 33.42
CA PRO A 89 3.91 24.57 33.07
C PRO A 89 2.54 25.23 32.93
N LYS A 90 2.28 26.28 33.70
CA LYS A 90 1.02 27.06 33.64
C LYS A 90 0.82 27.86 32.36
N THR A 91 1.86 27.99 31.53
CA THR A 91 1.92 28.89 30.37
C THR A 91 2.27 28.15 29.07
N THR A 92 1.95 26.84 28.97
CA THR A 92 2.21 26.09 27.73
C THR A 92 1.45 26.71 26.55
N GLN A 93 2.14 26.81 25.42
CA GLN A 93 1.56 27.20 24.12
C GLN A 93 1.36 25.99 23.20
N LEU A 94 1.81 24.80 23.64
CA LEU A 94 1.68 23.57 22.89
C LEU A 94 0.32 22.94 23.13
N LYS A 95 -0.19 22.23 22.13
CA LYS A 95 -1.42 21.44 22.24
C LYS A 95 -1.28 20.40 23.35
N ILE A 96 -2.26 20.32 24.25
CA ILE A 96 -2.26 19.39 25.38
C ILE A 96 -2.83 18.03 24.94
N ILE A 97 -2.05 16.99 25.18
CA ILE A 97 -2.42 15.59 24.95
C ILE A 97 -2.24 14.82 26.25
N ASP A 98 -3.26 14.09 26.69
CA ASP A 98 -3.21 13.28 27.92
C ASP A 98 -3.66 11.85 27.65
N ILE A 99 -2.82 10.87 27.97
CA ILE A 99 -3.15 9.44 27.89
C ILE A 99 -3.51 8.92 29.29
N TYR A 100 -4.72 8.39 29.42
CA TYR A 100 -5.22 7.73 30.62
C TYR A 100 -5.18 6.21 30.46
N ILE A 101 -4.29 5.55 31.20
CA ILE A 101 -4.08 4.11 31.17
C ILE A 101 -4.00 3.56 32.60
N LYS A 102 -4.60 2.38 32.82
CA LYS A 102 -4.56 1.73 34.13
C LYS A 102 -3.13 1.39 34.54
N GLY A 103 -2.80 1.57 35.83
CA GLY A 103 -1.48 1.25 36.38
C GLY A 103 -1.03 -0.18 36.06
N SER A 104 -1.91 -1.19 36.24
CA SER A 104 -1.59 -2.58 35.90
C SER A 104 -1.23 -2.80 34.43
N ALA A 105 -1.83 -2.03 33.51
CA ALA A 105 -1.49 -2.11 32.09
C ALA A 105 -0.15 -1.41 31.79
N LEU A 106 0.21 -0.35 32.53
CA LEU A 106 1.55 0.24 32.48
C LEU A 106 2.61 -0.72 33.02
N ASP A 107 2.33 -1.42 34.11
CA ASP A 107 3.25 -2.41 34.69
C ASP A 107 3.50 -3.54 33.69
N GLU A 108 2.46 -4.03 33.03
CA GLU A 108 2.57 -5.05 31.98
C GLU A 108 3.44 -4.56 30.81
N LEU A 109 3.18 -3.35 30.31
CA LEU A 109 3.98 -2.74 29.23
C LEU A 109 5.46 -2.68 29.59
N ASN A 110 5.81 -2.39 30.85
CA ASN A 110 7.20 -2.25 31.31
C ASN A 110 7.86 -3.57 31.75
N SER A 111 7.11 -4.67 31.86
CA SER A 111 7.59 -5.91 32.50
C SER A 111 8.73 -6.61 31.74
N HIS A 112 8.72 -6.60 30.39
CA HIS A 112 9.74 -7.25 29.57
C HIS A 112 9.97 -6.52 28.24
N LEU A 113 10.61 -5.34 28.33
CA LEU A 113 10.90 -4.49 27.18
C LEU A 113 12.06 -5.01 26.31
N PRO A 114 11.97 -4.93 24.96
CA PRO A 114 10.94 -4.21 24.20
C PRO A 114 9.65 -5.00 23.92
N GLU A 115 9.65 -6.32 24.09
CA GLU A 115 8.57 -7.22 23.65
C GLU A 115 7.20 -6.82 24.19
N THR A 116 7.08 -6.63 25.51
CA THR A 116 5.82 -6.25 26.16
C THR A 116 5.37 -4.85 25.77
N GLY A 117 6.31 -3.95 25.48
CA GLY A 117 6.04 -2.59 25.06
C GLY A 117 5.27 -2.50 23.73
N THR A 118 5.30 -3.55 22.91
CA THR A 118 4.61 -3.58 21.62
C THR A 118 3.14 -4.03 21.70
N LYS A 119 2.67 -4.45 22.89
CA LYS A 119 1.29 -4.93 23.09
C LYS A 119 0.34 -3.76 23.33
N TYR A 120 -0.86 -3.83 22.74
CA TYR A 120 -1.87 -2.78 22.84
C TYR A 120 -2.75 -2.92 24.08
N HIS A 121 -2.84 -1.86 24.88
CA HIS A 121 -3.71 -1.79 26.06
C HIS A 121 -4.79 -0.71 25.90
N LYS A 122 -5.96 -0.94 26.49
CA LYS A 122 -7.08 0.02 26.47
C LYS A 122 -6.69 1.29 27.23
N ALA A 123 -6.95 2.45 26.62
CA ALA A 123 -6.72 3.76 27.22
C ALA A 123 -7.79 4.77 26.77
N ASP A 124 -7.90 5.87 27.49
CA ASP A 124 -8.58 7.07 27.00
C ASP A 124 -7.52 8.10 26.63
N VAL A 125 -7.67 8.77 25.49
CA VAL A 125 -6.76 9.82 25.04
C VAL A 125 -7.53 11.11 24.96
N LYS A 126 -7.14 12.11 25.74
CA LYS A 126 -7.71 13.45 25.69
C LYS A 126 -6.81 14.33 24.83
N ILE A 127 -7.37 14.88 23.75
CA ILE A 127 -6.71 15.85 22.88
C ILE A 127 -7.49 17.15 23.06
N GLU A 128 -6.84 18.16 23.65
CA GLU A 128 -7.48 19.39 24.13
C GLU A 128 -8.70 19.04 25.00
N ASP A 129 -9.92 19.37 24.58
CA ASP A 129 -11.14 19.11 25.35
C ASP A 129 -11.86 17.80 24.97
N LYS A 130 -11.40 17.10 23.93
CA LYS A 130 -12.07 15.91 23.39
C LYS A 130 -11.43 14.63 23.90
N VAL A 131 -12.25 13.71 24.42
CA VAL A 131 -11.80 12.40 24.90
C VAL A 131 -12.13 11.31 23.88
N TYR A 132 -11.11 10.53 23.52
CA TYR A 132 -11.19 9.45 22.55
C TYR A 132 -10.91 8.11 23.24
N LYS A 133 -11.77 7.12 23.01
CA LYS A 133 -11.48 5.73 23.40
C LYS A 133 -10.44 5.16 22.45
N ALA A 134 -9.34 4.64 22.98
CA ALA A 134 -8.21 4.16 22.19
C ALA A 134 -7.61 2.86 22.74
N GLN A 135 -6.64 2.36 22.00
CA GLN A 135 -5.62 1.43 22.47
C GLN A 135 -4.25 2.06 22.27
N VAL A 136 -3.35 1.84 23.22
CA VAL A 136 -2.01 2.44 23.23
C VAL A 136 -0.94 1.39 23.47
N ARG A 137 0.25 1.64 22.93
CA ARG A 137 1.46 0.82 23.13
C ARG A 137 2.71 1.69 22.98
N TYR A 138 3.88 1.19 23.35
CA TYR A 138 5.14 1.82 22.98
C TYR A 138 5.45 1.63 21.49
N ARG A 139 6.24 2.55 20.92
CA ARG A 139 6.65 2.53 19.51
C ARG A 139 8.13 2.78 19.31
N GLY A 140 8.67 2.31 18.19
CA GLY A 140 10.06 2.53 17.77
C GLY A 140 10.99 1.42 18.24
N ASP A 141 12.03 1.18 17.45
CA ASP A 141 12.95 0.05 17.63
C ASP A 141 14.13 0.38 18.57
N SER A 142 14.63 1.61 18.49
CA SER A 142 15.76 2.06 19.32
C SER A 142 15.36 2.30 20.79
N ILE A 143 16.28 1.99 21.71
CA ILE A 143 16.08 2.07 23.16
C ILE A 143 15.61 3.44 23.68
N ASN A 144 15.92 4.55 22.98
CA ASN A 144 15.47 5.89 23.36
C ASN A 144 13.93 6.02 23.38
N HIS A 145 13.22 5.13 22.70
CA HIS A 145 11.77 5.18 22.64
C HIS A 145 11.05 4.45 23.77
N TRP A 146 11.69 3.46 24.40
CA TRP A 146 11.02 2.57 25.34
C TRP A 146 11.84 2.24 26.60
N ALA A 147 13.16 2.37 26.60
CA ALA A 147 13.99 1.97 27.75
C ALA A 147 14.11 3.05 28.85
N PHE A 148 13.85 4.32 28.53
CA PHE A 148 14.02 5.45 29.44
C PHE A 148 12.67 5.92 30.01
N PRO A 149 12.62 6.73 31.08
CA PRO A 149 11.36 7.16 31.71
C PRO A 149 10.35 7.69 30.70
N GLN A 150 10.79 8.59 29.81
CA GLN A 150 10.00 9.05 28.69
C GLN A 150 9.81 7.96 27.64
N LYS A 151 8.55 7.66 27.33
CA LYS A 151 8.17 6.65 26.34
C LYS A 151 7.59 7.32 25.09
N SER A 152 7.87 6.72 23.94
CA SER A 152 7.17 7.03 22.70
C SER A 152 5.96 6.13 22.55
N TRP A 153 4.80 6.71 22.25
CA TRP A 153 3.52 6.03 22.22
C TRP A 153 2.97 5.92 20.81
N ARG A 154 2.29 4.82 20.50
CA ARG A 154 1.40 4.71 19.35
C ARG A 154 -0.02 4.54 19.85
N VAL A 155 -0.90 5.43 19.40
CA VAL A 155 -2.31 5.48 19.75
C VAL A 155 -3.12 5.02 18.54
N ARG A 156 -3.93 3.99 18.75
CA ARG A 156 -4.91 3.49 17.79
C ARG A 156 -6.30 3.82 18.33
N PHE A 157 -7.05 4.69 17.66
CA PHE A 157 -8.41 5.00 18.08
C PHE A 157 -9.34 3.81 17.84
N ARG A 158 -10.37 3.67 18.69
CA ARG A 158 -11.36 2.61 18.50
C ARG A 158 -12.28 2.91 17.32
N LYS A 159 -12.90 1.85 16.81
CA LYS A 159 -13.79 1.83 15.65
C LYS A 159 -14.75 3.04 15.59
N GLY A 160 -14.72 3.77 14.47
CA GLY A 160 -15.54 4.95 14.21
C GLY A 160 -15.09 6.23 14.92
N LYS A 161 -13.88 6.25 15.48
CA LYS A 161 -13.22 7.45 16.03
C LYS A 161 -11.94 7.72 15.26
N GLU A 162 -11.72 8.98 14.94
CA GLU A 162 -10.53 9.50 14.26
C GLU A 162 -10.22 10.89 14.81
N TYR A 163 -8.96 11.29 14.67
CA TYR A 163 -8.54 12.66 14.92
C TYR A 163 -7.99 13.22 13.61
N GLU A 164 -8.67 14.23 13.06
CA GLU A 164 -8.32 14.87 11.77
C GLU A 164 -8.07 13.86 10.65
N GLY A 165 -8.99 12.88 10.50
CA GLY A 165 -8.89 11.81 9.51
C GLY A 165 -7.80 10.76 9.78
N MET A 166 -7.24 10.70 10.99
CA MET A 166 -6.24 9.70 11.39
C MET A 166 -6.80 8.75 12.44
N HIS A 167 -6.76 7.44 12.16
CA HIS A 167 -7.07 6.40 13.16
C HIS A 167 -5.85 5.97 13.98
N LEU A 168 -4.64 6.26 13.48
CA LEU A 168 -3.38 5.87 14.09
C LEU A 168 -2.45 7.08 14.18
N ILE A 169 -2.01 7.42 15.40
CA ILE A 169 -1.11 8.55 15.66
C ILE A 169 0.07 8.09 16.50
N ASN A 170 1.24 8.65 16.24
CA ASN A 170 2.43 8.42 17.04
C ASN A 170 2.75 9.65 17.88
N PHE A 171 3.19 9.46 19.12
CA PHE A 171 3.77 10.48 19.99
C PHE A 171 5.21 10.08 20.29
N THR A 172 6.18 10.73 19.66
CA THR A 172 7.58 10.34 19.75
C THR A 172 8.35 11.23 20.70
N VAL A 173 9.21 10.63 21.51
CA VAL A 173 10.19 11.37 22.31
C VAL A 173 11.19 12.05 21.37
N PRO A 174 11.41 13.37 21.52
CA PRO A 174 12.49 14.04 20.81
C PRO A 174 13.85 13.46 21.21
N ARG A 175 14.70 13.19 20.21
CA ARG A 175 15.93 12.44 20.42
C ARG A 175 17.22 13.23 20.20
N VAL A 176 17.15 14.53 19.92
CA VAL A 176 18.35 15.38 19.70
C VAL A 176 18.31 16.61 20.58
N GLU A 177 19.46 17.28 20.75
CA GLU A 177 19.62 18.38 21.73
C GLU A 177 18.56 19.46 21.56
N THR A 178 18.23 19.84 20.32
CA THR A 178 17.23 20.88 20.01
C THR A 178 15.80 20.49 20.40
N GLN A 179 15.50 19.20 20.63
CA GLN A 179 14.16 18.66 20.91
C GLN A 179 13.10 18.85 19.80
N PHE A 180 13.41 19.53 18.69
CA PHE A 180 12.44 19.74 17.59
C PHE A 180 13.01 19.54 16.18
N SER A 181 14.29 19.18 16.02
CA SER A 181 14.86 18.95 14.68
C SER A 181 14.14 17.89 13.84
N ASN A 182 13.52 16.88 14.45
CA ASN A 182 12.75 15.89 13.67
C ASN A 182 11.47 16.52 13.11
N TRP A 183 10.78 17.34 13.92
CA TRP A 183 9.64 18.15 13.47
C TRP A 183 10.05 19.08 12.33
N LEU A 184 11.18 19.78 12.47
CA LEU A 184 11.68 20.70 11.45
C LEU A 184 11.91 19.99 10.11
N GLY A 185 12.38 18.74 10.13
CA GLY A 185 12.55 17.94 8.91
C GLY A 185 11.23 17.65 8.18
N TYR A 186 10.16 17.34 8.91
CA TYR A 186 8.82 17.14 8.34
C TYR A 186 8.21 18.45 7.85
N GLU A 187 8.37 19.53 8.61
CA GLU A 187 7.84 20.85 8.27
C GLU A 187 8.50 21.41 7.00
N MET A 188 9.84 21.32 6.91
CA MET A 188 10.55 21.64 5.67
C MET A 188 10.11 20.76 4.50
N GLY A 189 9.76 19.49 4.76
CA GLY A 189 9.17 18.59 3.76
C GLY A 189 7.79 19.03 3.27
N ASN A 190 6.96 19.62 4.14
CA ASN A 190 5.67 20.20 3.74
C ASN A 190 5.87 21.47 2.89
N LEU A 191 6.89 22.28 3.22
CA LEU A 191 7.15 23.57 2.57
C LEU A 191 7.88 23.49 1.23
N ILE A 192 8.74 22.48 1.03
CA ILE A 192 9.50 22.31 -0.23
C ILE A 192 8.58 21.95 -1.41
N GLY A 193 7.47 21.25 -1.14
CA GLY A 193 6.53 20.77 -2.15
C GLY A 193 7.06 19.60 -2.99
N GLY A 194 6.14 18.89 -3.65
CA GLY A 194 6.46 17.76 -4.53
C GLY A 194 6.85 16.46 -3.82
N VAL A 195 6.83 16.40 -2.49
CA VAL A 195 7.05 15.18 -1.70
C VAL A 195 5.86 14.90 -0.79
N LEU A 196 5.68 13.62 -0.44
CA LEU A 196 4.69 13.23 0.54
C LEU A 196 5.32 13.31 1.94
N SER A 197 4.93 14.30 2.75
CA SER A 197 5.46 14.49 4.10
C SER A 197 4.37 14.31 5.16
N PRO A 198 4.58 13.49 6.20
CA PRO A 198 3.68 13.37 7.35
C PRO A 198 3.48 14.70 8.09
N ARG A 199 2.27 14.92 8.60
CA ARG A 199 2.02 16.00 9.55
C ARG A 199 2.73 15.70 10.87
N ALA A 200 3.42 16.71 11.40
CA ALA A 200 4.14 16.64 12.66
C ALA A 200 3.89 17.90 13.50
N GLU A 201 3.73 17.75 14.80
CA GLU A 201 3.50 18.86 15.74
C GLU A 201 4.18 18.56 17.08
N LEU A 202 4.74 19.56 17.77
CA LEU A 202 5.15 19.39 19.16
C LEU A 202 3.96 19.58 20.09
N VAL A 203 3.80 18.67 21.05
CA VAL A 203 2.68 18.64 21.97
C VAL A 203 3.15 18.61 23.42
N HIS A 204 2.38 19.26 24.29
CA HIS A 204 2.46 19.11 25.73
C HIS A 204 1.86 17.75 26.10
N PHE A 205 2.70 16.79 26.48
CA PHE A 205 2.25 15.42 26.71
C PHE A 205 2.11 15.10 28.20
N ARG A 206 0.96 14.53 28.55
CA ARG A 206 0.63 14.03 29.89
C ARG A 206 0.35 12.53 29.85
N LEU A 207 0.79 11.85 30.90
CA LEU A 207 0.44 10.46 31.17
C LEU A 207 -0.25 10.42 32.53
N ASN A 208 -1.50 9.97 32.55
CA ASN A 208 -2.33 9.93 33.77
C ASN A 208 -2.35 11.27 34.52
N ARG A 209 -2.57 12.38 33.78
CA ARG A 209 -2.58 13.77 34.29
C ARG A 209 -1.24 14.34 34.74
N GLN A 210 -0.15 13.57 34.67
CA GLN A 210 1.18 14.06 35.01
C GLN A 210 1.91 14.49 33.75
N PHE A 211 2.51 15.68 33.78
CA PHE A 211 3.35 16.16 32.69
C PHE A 211 4.57 15.26 32.49
N ASP A 212 4.69 14.68 31.29
CA ASP A 212 5.75 13.73 30.91
C ASP A 212 6.64 14.31 29.78
N GLY A 213 6.70 15.63 29.71
CA GLY A 213 7.53 16.40 28.79
C GLY A 213 6.92 16.59 27.40
N VAL A 214 7.72 17.12 26.48
CA VAL A 214 7.30 17.34 25.09
C VAL A 214 7.31 16.03 24.29
N ARG A 215 6.32 15.83 23.43
CA ARG A 215 6.33 14.80 22.39
C ARG A 215 6.17 15.44 21.02
N MET A 216 6.67 14.78 19.98
CA MET A 216 6.24 15.08 18.61
C MET A 216 5.07 14.16 18.26
N MET A 217 3.89 14.73 18.08
CA MET A 217 2.76 14.07 17.43
C MET A 217 3.08 13.91 15.94
N LEU A 218 2.98 12.69 15.41
CA LEU A 218 3.40 12.35 14.06
C LEU A 218 2.37 11.43 13.40
N GLU A 219 1.87 11.87 12.24
CA GLU A 219 1.02 11.09 11.35
C GLU A 219 1.75 9.83 10.87
N GLN A 220 1.05 8.69 10.84
CA GLN A 220 1.61 7.45 10.32
C GLN A 220 1.39 7.37 8.80
N PRO A 221 2.43 7.10 7.99
CA PRO A 221 2.25 6.73 6.58
C PRO A 221 1.53 5.40 6.47
N ASN A 222 0.21 5.47 6.29
CA ASN A 222 -0.72 4.36 6.10
C ASN A 222 -1.81 4.80 5.08
N GLN A 223 -2.88 4.02 4.95
CA GLN A 223 -4.00 4.39 4.06
C GLN A 223 -4.69 5.71 4.46
N ASP A 224 -4.80 6.03 5.77
CA ASP A 224 -5.34 7.32 6.24
C ASP A 224 -4.51 8.49 5.72
N PHE A 225 -3.17 8.36 5.73
CA PHE A 225 -2.24 9.37 5.21
C PHE A 225 -2.46 9.68 3.73
N LEU A 226 -2.79 8.67 2.92
CA LEU A 226 -3.12 8.84 1.50
C LEU A 226 -4.49 9.52 1.34
N SER A 227 -5.50 9.03 2.06
CA SER A 227 -6.86 9.57 2.03
C SER A 227 -6.91 11.04 2.43
N ASN A 228 -6.20 11.43 3.49
CA ASN A 228 -6.10 12.82 3.96
C ASN A 228 -5.47 13.77 2.93
N ARG A 229 -4.83 13.24 1.88
CA ARG A 229 -4.22 13.99 0.77
C ARG A 229 -4.99 13.83 -0.53
N ASN A 230 -6.20 13.26 -0.49
CA ASN A 230 -7.01 12.92 -1.67
C ASN A 230 -6.24 12.05 -2.67
N LEU A 231 -5.34 11.20 -2.18
CA LEU A 231 -4.63 10.22 -2.99
C LEU A 231 -5.43 8.90 -2.97
N PRO A 232 -5.51 8.18 -4.09
CA PRO A 232 -6.11 6.85 -4.11
C PRO A 232 -5.43 5.91 -3.13
N ALA A 233 -6.20 4.95 -2.59
CA ALA A 233 -5.63 3.86 -1.80
C ALA A 233 -4.63 3.08 -2.66
N GLY A 234 -3.48 2.75 -2.09
CA GLY A 234 -2.41 2.06 -2.81
C GLY A 234 -1.37 1.52 -1.84
N ARG A 235 -0.27 0.97 -2.38
CA ARG A 235 0.72 0.26 -1.56
C ARG A 235 1.74 1.23 -0.98
N ILE A 236 2.03 1.10 0.30
CA ILE A 236 3.11 1.82 0.98
C ILE A 236 4.20 0.80 1.33
N TYR A 237 5.35 0.97 0.71
CA TYR A 237 6.53 0.16 0.94
C TYR A 237 7.36 0.77 2.07
N ILE A 238 7.66 -0.05 3.08
CA ILE A 238 8.33 0.34 4.32
C ILE A 238 9.63 -0.44 4.43
N GLY A 239 10.75 0.24 4.19
CA GLY A 239 12.10 -0.27 4.36
C GLY A 239 12.68 0.28 5.66
N ASP A 240 12.53 -0.49 6.75
CA ASP A 240 12.97 -0.09 8.09
C ASP A 240 13.73 -1.21 8.80
N ILE A 241 14.39 -0.88 9.91
CA ILE A 241 15.10 -1.84 10.76
C ILE A 241 14.24 -2.26 11.95
N SER A 242 14.32 -3.52 12.32
CA SER A 242 13.68 -4.06 13.53
C SER A 242 14.60 -3.99 14.75
N SER A 243 14.00 -4.00 15.95
CA SER A 243 14.73 -4.16 17.23
C SER A 243 15.72 -5.34 17.21
N GLU A 244 15.33 -6.46 16.59
CA GLU A 244 16.16 -7.67 16.49
C GLU A 244 17.41 -7.44 15.61
N GLN A 245 17.28 -6.64 14.55
CA GLN A 245 18.43 -6.25 13.71
C GLN A 245 19.34 -5.20 14.38
N ILE A 246 18.86 -4.52 15.42
CA ILE A 246 19.66 -3.57 16.20
C ILE A 246 20.39 -4.29 17.35
N TYR A 247 19.69 -5.17 18.07
CA TYR A 247 20.15 -5.72 19.35
C TYR A 247 20.25 -7.26 19.41
N GLY A 248 19.50 -7.99 18.57
CA GLY A 248 19.42 -9.45 18.57
C GLY A 248 20.47 -10.17 17.72
N GLY A 249 21.31 -9.43 17.00
CA GLY A 249 22.38 -9.99 16.16
C GLY A 249 21.93 -10.45 14.77
N VAL A 250 20.68 -10.15 14.37
CA VAL A 250 20.18 -10.40 13.02
C VAL A 250 20.79 -9.40 12.03
N PRO A 251 21.39 -9.83 10.90
CA PRO A 251 21.93 -8.92 9.90
C PRO A 251 20.86 -8.00 9.29
N ARG A 252 21.24 -6.75 9.02
CA ARG A 252 20.41 -5.81 8.25
C ARG A 252 20.35 -6.23 6.79
N LYS A 253 19.16 -6.13 6.18
CA LYS A 253 18.98 -6.40 4.75
C LYS A 253 19.18 -5.12 3.91
N PRO A 254 19.76 -5.22 2.69
CA PRO A 254 19.96 -4.07 1.82
C PRO A 254 18.71 -3.75 0.98
N LEU A 255 18.04 -2.63 1.29
CA LEU A 255 16.79 -2.17 0.66
C LEU A 255 16.83 -2.15 -0.87
N TYR A 256 17.92 -1.67 -1.48
CA TYR A 256 18.01 -1.49 -2.93
C TYR A 256 18.77 -2.63 -3.64
N ARG A 257 18.92 -3.78 -2.97
CA ARG A 257 19.51 -5.01 -3.54
C ARG A 257 18.70 -6.27 -3.24
N ASP A 258 17.81 -6.21 -2.24
CA ASP A 258 16.93 -7.29 -1.82
C ASP A 258 15.52 -6.72 -1.57
N TYR A 259 14.58 -7.05 -2.45
CA TYR A 259 13.19 -6.58 -2.34
C TYR A 259 12.48 -7.18 -1.10
N SER A 260 12.97 -8.27 -0.52
CA SER A 260 12.44 -8.86 0.72
C SER A 260 12.79 -8.06 1.98
N ALA A 261 13.54 -6.96 1.82
CA ALA A 261 13.82 -6.00 2.87
C ALA A 261 12.69 -4.97 3.08
N TRP A 262 11.65 -5.01 2.24
CA TRP A 262 10.52 -4.08 2.30
C TRP A 262 9.28 -4.78 2.85
N GLU A 263 8.69 -4.21 3.89
CA GLU A 263 7.32 -4.48 4.30
C GLU A 263 6.36 -3.72 3.39
N ILE A 264 5.14 -4.23 3.21
CA ILE A 264 4.15 -3.64 2.33
C ILE A 264 2.87 -3.43 3.12
N ASP A 265 2.54 -2.17 3.40
CA ASP A 265 1.20 -1.77 3.82
C ASP A 265 0.33 -1.66 2.58
N VAL A 266 -0.77 -2.39 2.56
CA VAL A 266 -1.69 -2.48 1.44
C VAL A 266 -3.07 -2.03 1.88
N PRO A 267 -3.94 -1.59 0.94
CA PRO A 267 -5.37 -1.52 1.22
C PRO A 267 -5.83 -2.87 1.79
N ALA A 268 -6.72 -2.87 2.77
CA ALA A 268 -7.01 -4.04 3.62
C ALA A 268 -7.44 -5.32 2.88
N GLU A 269 -7.79 -5.22 1.59
CA GLU A 269 -8.26 -6.31 0.73
C GLU A 269 -7.29 -6.71 -0.38
N GLU A 270 -6.20 -5.98 -0.53
CA GLU A 270 -5.15 -6.39 -1.44
C GLU A 270 -4.20 -7.35 -0.72
N ASN A 271 -3.75 -8.37 -1.43
CA ASN A 271 -2.60 -9.12 -0.95
C ASN A 271 -1.34 -8.29 -1.19
N PRO A 272 -0.42 -8.23 -0.21
CA PRO A 272 0.89 -7.62 -0.43
C PRO A 272 1.60 -8.34 -1.57
N SER A 273 2.05 -7.56 -2.54
CA SER A 273 2.61 -8.00 -3.81
C SER A 273 3.94 -7.26 -4.00
N PRO A 274 5.10 -7.92 -3.99
CA PRO A 274 6.41 -7.25 -4.05
C PRO A 274 6.85 -6.86 -5.46
N GLU A 275 6.05 -7.12 -6.51
CA GLU A 275 6.43 -7.05 -7.92
C GLU A 275 6.90 -5.66 -8.35
N GLU A 276 6.25 -4.61 -7.85
CA GLU A 276 6.65 -3.24 -8.16
C GLU A 276 8.03 -2.94 -7.56
N MET A 277 8.24 -3.26 -6.28
CA MET A 277 9.51 -3.01 -5.61
C MET A 277 10.62 -3.91 -6.15
N LYS A 278 10.30 -5.17 -6.48
CA LYS A 278 11.21 -6.08 -7.18
C LYS A 278 11.66 -5.45 -8.51
N SER A 279 10.75 -4.89 -9.29
CA SER A 279 11.09 -4.22 -10.55
C SER A 279 12.04 -3.04 -10.34
N LEU A 280 11.79 -2.20 -9.32
CA LEU A 280 12.69 -1.10 -8.98
C LEU A 280 14.08 -1.60 -8.54
N VAL A 281 14.12 -2.59 -7.64
CA VAL A 281 15.38 -3.19 -7.15
C VAL A 281 16.16 -3.83 -8.29
N ASP A 282 15.49 -4.54 -9.21
CA ASP A 282 16.12 -5.14 -10.38
C ASP A 282 16.73 -4.06 -11.28
N ILE A 283 16.00 -2.98 -11.60
CA ILE A 283 16.54 -1.83 -12.36
C ILE A 283 17.78 -1.24 -11.66
N VAL A 284 17.70 -0.99 -10.35
CA VAL A 284 18.81 -0.43 -9.58
C VAL A 284 20.00 -1.39 -9.53
N LYS A 285 19.78 -2.70 -9.54
CA LYS A 285 20.84 -3.70 -9.41
C LYS A 285 21.50 -4.04 -10.75
N SER A 286 20.72 -4.25 -11.81
CA SER A 286 21.21 -4.84 -13.06
C SER A 286 21.56 -3.81 -14.13
N GLU A 287 20.93 -2.64 -14.13
CA GLU A 287 21.09 -1.69 -15.23
C GLU A 287 22.27 -0.75 -15.00
N ASN A 288 23.38 -1.01 -15.69
CA ASN A 288 24.62 -0.24 -15.58
C ASN A 288 24.78 0.80 -16.69
N ASN A 289 24.04 0.66 -17.80
CA ASN A 289 23.93 1.74 -18.76
C ASN A 289 23.03 2.82 -18.15
N PRO A 290 23.54 4.02 -17.86
CA PRO A 290 22.80 5.00 -17.09
C PRO A 290 21.61 5.57 -17.91
N TYR A 291 21.62 5.50 -19.25
CA TYR A 291 20.49 5.90 -20.09
C TYR A 291 19.34 4.90 -20.00
N GLU A 292 19.64 3.62 -20.22
CA GLU A 292 18.67 2.54 -20.03
C GLU A 292 18.14 2.54 -18.60
N PHE A 293 19.00 2.83 -17.62
CA PHE A 293 18.59 3.01 -16.23
C PHE A 293 17.58 4.16 -16.16
N PHE A 294 17.88 5.35 -16.68
CA PHE A 294 16.96 6.50 -16.61
C PHE A 294 15.61 6.22 -17.26
N TYR A 295 15.58 5.60 -18.44
CA TYR A 295 14.34 5.29 -19.15
C TYR A 295 13.48 4.28 -18.39
N LYS A 296 14.08 3.21 -17.84
CA LYS A 296 13.34 2.23 -17.03
C LYS A 296 12.94 2.80 -15.67
N PHE A 297 13.83 3.57 -15.04
CA PHE A 297 13.64 4.19 -13.73
C PHE A 297 12.53 5.25 -13.76
N ARG A 298 12.51 6.14 -14.76
CA ARG A 298 11.49 7.21 -14.85
C ARG A 298 10.08 6.68 -15.13
N ASP A 299 9.97 5.46 -15.62
CA ASP A 299 8.70 4.78 -15.89
C ASP A 299 8.09 4.18 -14.62
N ILE A 300 8.91 3.87 -13.60
CA ILE A 300 8.46 3.28 -12.33
C ILE A 300 8.61 4.21 -11.12
N VAL A 301 9.37 5.31 -11.21
CA VAL A 301 9.56 6.29 -10.13
C VAL A 301 9.17 7.68 -10.60
N ASP A 302 8.47 8.42 -9.75
CA ASP A 302 8.25 9.85 -9.96
C ASP A 302 9.56 10.63 -9.75
N VAL A 303 10.19 10.99 -10.87
CA VAL A 303 11.49 11.67 -10.88
C VAL A 303 11.42 13.05 -10.24
N ASN A 304 10.30 13.76 -10.39
CA ASN A 304 10.12 15.08 -9.77
C ASN A 304 10.05 14.93 -8.25
N ALA A 305 9.24 13.99 -7.76
CA ALA A 305 9.12 13.74 -6.33
C ALA A 305 10.43 13.23 -5.72
N LEU A 306 11.17 12.36 -6.43
CA LEU A 306 12.49 11.92 -5.97
C LEU A 306 13.50 13.07 -5.92
N ALA A 307 13.51 13.95 -6.94
CA ALA A 307 14.40 15.11 -6.97
C ALA A 307 14.08 16.08 -5.82
N SER A 308 12.81 16.38 -5.56
CA SER A 308 12.40 17.18 -4.40
C SER A 308 12.81 16.53 -3.08
N TYR A 309 12.69 15.20 -2.97
CA TYR A 309 13.10 14.49 -1.77
C TYR A 309 14.61 14.53 -1.54
N MET A 310 15.42 14.33 -2.58
CA MET A 310 16.87 14.47 -2.48
C MET A 310 17.28 15.91 -2.15
N ALA A 311 16.62 16.91 -2.74
CA ALA A 311 16.85 18.32 -2.40
C ALA A 311 16.54 18.59 -0.92
N LEU A 312 15.41 18.09 -0.40
CA LEU A 312 15.06 18.18 1.01
C LEU A 312 16.16 17.56 1.90
N LEU A 313 16.60 16.33 1.60
CA LEU A 313 17.64 15.64 2.37
C LEU A 313 18.96 16.41 2.40
N GLU A 314 19.33 17.07 1.30
CA GLU A 314 20.47 17.98 1.25
C GLU A 314 20.26 19.22 2.12
N MET A 315 19.09 19.87 2.06
CA MET A 315 18.76 21.03 2.88
C MET A 315 18.81 20.72 4.37
N VAL A 316 18.17 19.64 4.79
CA VAL A 316 18.15 19.22 6.19
C VAL A 316 19.45 18.52 6.62
N GLY A 317 20.36 18.23 5.67
CA GLY A 317 21.63 17.58 5.94
C GLY A 317 21.50 16.16 6.49
N SER A 318 20.55 15.38 5.96
CA SER A 318 20.24 14.03 6.43
C SER A 318 20.80 12.95 5.51
N VAL A 319 21.53 12.00 6.11
CA VAL A 319 21.89 10.72 5.49
C VAL A 319 21.19 9.54 6.16
N HIS A 320 20.14 9.80 6.95
CA HIS A 320 19.42 8.78 7.72
C HIS A 320 18.57 7.83 6.86
N VAL A 321 18.48 8.12 5.56
CA VAL A 321 17.76 7.32 4.56
C VAL A 321 18.80 6.57 3.76
N ASP A 322 19.17 5.38 4.23
CA ASP A 322 20.35 4.65 3.77
C ASP A 322 20.03 3.32 3.07
N GLU A 323 21.03 2.44 2.93
CA GLU A 323 20.86 1.13 2.30
C GLU A 323 20.02 0.16 3.12
N THR A 324 19.71 0.46 4.38
CA THR A 324 19.14 -0.50 5.32
C THR A 324 17.89 -0.02 6.05
N HIS A 325 17.63 1.28 6.12
CA HIS A 325 16.43 1.79 6.80
C HIS A 325 15.95 3.18 6.34
N ASN A 326 14.77 3.56 6.85
CA ASN A 326 14.02 4.80 6.60
C ASN A 326 13.61 5.04 5.15
N GLY A 327 13.67 4.02 4.29
CA GLY A 327 13.04 4.07 2.98
C GLY A 327 11.53 3.95 3.13
N LYS A 328 10.75 4.93 2.65
CA LYS A 328 9.30 4.81 2.54
C LYS A 328 8.85 5.31 1.17
N TYR A 329 8.05 4.50 0.47
CA TYR A 329 7.51 4.86 -0.83
C TYR A 329 6.03 4.51 -0.92
N TYR A 330 5.24 5.43 -1.46
CA TYR A 330 3.88 5.15 -1.93
C TYR A 330 3.96 4.74 -3.40
N PHE A 331 3.35 3.61 -3.77
CA PHE A 331 3.16 3.23 -5.16
C PHE A 331 1.76 3.61 -5.63
N SER A 332 1.68 4.60 -6.51
CA SER A 332 0.42 5.14 -7.00
C SER A 332 -0.24 4.21 -8.02
N PRO A 333 -1.49 3.77 -7.81
CA PRO A 333 -2.20 2.93 -8.78
C PRO A 333 -2.61 3.71 -10.04
N VAL A 334 -2.58 5.05 -10.00
CA VAL A 334 -2.95 5.92 -11.12
C VAL A 334 -1.79 6.14 -12.07
N SER A 335 -0.63 6.54 -11.53
CA SER A 335 0.55 6.82 -12.34
C SER A 335 1.40 5.58 -12.58
N GLY A 336 1.22 4.52 -11.78
CA GLY A 336 2.07 3.33 -11.82
C GLY A 336 3.50 3.61 -11.34
N LYS A 337 3.69 4.61 -10.45
CA LYS A 337 5.00 5.08 -10.01
C LYS A 337 5.16 5.15 -8.50
N PHE A 338 6.39 4.94 -8.04
CA PHE A 338 6.84 5.21 -6.68
C PHE A 338 7.00 6.71 -6.42
N VAL A 339 6.45 7.15 -5.30
CA VAL A 339 6.57 8.50 -4.76
C VAL A 339 7.20 8.38 -3.36
N PRO A 340 8.34 9.02 -3.08
CA PRO A 340 8.96 8.96 -1.76
C PRO A 340 8.09 9.61 -0.69
N ILE A 341 8.12 9.02 0.51
CA ILE A 341 7.50 9.57 1.71
C ILE A 341 8.60 10.01 2.66
N VAL A 342 8.57 11.26 3.11
CA VAL A 342 9.52 11.81 4.08
C VAL A 342 9.38 11.04 5.39
N TRP A 343 10.49 10.51 5.91
CA TRP A 343 10.50 9.77 7.17
C TRP A 343 11.84 9.88 7.90
N ASP A 344 11.76 10.17 9.20
CA ASP A 344 12.84 10.22 10.18
C ASP A 344 14.15 10.85 9.67
N THR A 345 14.01 12.01 9.00
CA THR A 345 15.14 12.72 8.40
C THR A 345 16.02 13.39 9.46
N VAL A 346 15.46 13.79 10.61
CA VAL A 346 16.14 14.47 11.73
C VAL A 346 17.05 15.61 11.27
N ALA A 347 16.44 16.78 11.05
CA ALA A 347 17.14 17.91 10.45
C ALA A 347 18.39 18.32 11.26
N TYR A 348 19.50 18.46 10.55
CA TYR A 348 20.79 18.97 11.02
C TYR A 348 21.48 18.12 12.10
N MET A 349 21.11 16.84 12.25
CA MET A 349 21.75 15.95 13.24
C MET A 349 23.26 15.75 12.98
N TRP A 350 23.70 15.69 11.72
CA TRP A 350 25.11 15.50 11.35
C TRP A 350 25.82 16.83 11.04
N LYS A 351 25.65 17.84 11.90
CA LYS A 351 26.20 19.22 11.94
C LYS A 351 27.28 19.63 10.89
N ASN A 352 28.24 18.76 10.55
CA ASN A 352 29.35 18.99 9.59
C ASN A 352 29.14 18.51 8.13
N GLN A 353 27.96 18.04 7.70
CA GLN A 353 27.79 17.55 6.33
C GLN A 353 27.68 18.66 5.26
N LYS A 354 28.76 19.35 4.90
CA LYS A 354 28.75 20.33 3.79
C LYS A 354 28.63 19.70 2.38
N ALA A 355 28.51 18.38 2.29
CA ALA A 355 28.42 17.68 1.01
C ALA A 355 27.10 17.99 0.26
N ILE A 356 27.22 18.26 -1.05
CA ILE A 356 26.13 18.30 -2.04
C ILE A 356 26.21 17.00 -2.87
N ASP A 357 25.08 16.53 -3.39
CA ASP A 357 24.88 15.20 -3.98
C ASP A 357 25.01 14.09 -2.92
N LEU A 358 24.14 14.13 -1.91
CA LEU A 358 24.08 13.12 -0.86
C LEU A 358 23.58 11.77 -1.41
N GLY A 359 24.50 10.93 -1.87
CA GLY A 359 24.23 9.58 -2.37
C GLY A 359 24.13 8.54 -1.25
N SER A 360 23.23 8.74 -0.29
CA SER A 360 23.11 7.91 0.92
C SER A 360 22.75 6.45 0.64
N ASN A 361 22.12 6.16 -0.50
CA ASN A 361 21.78 4.80 -0.95
C ASN A 361 22.03 4.59 -2.45
N SER A 362 21.88 3.36 -2.93
CA SER A 362 22.24 2.95 -4.30
C SER A 362 21.32 3.57 -5.34
N LEU A 363 20.03 3.73 -5.04
CA LEU A 363 19.10 4.43 -5.91
C LEU A 363 19.53 5.90 -6.09
N PHE A 364 19.81 6.62 -5.00
CA PHE A 364 20.21 8.02 -5.06
C PHE A 364 21.53 8.20 -5.81
N ARG A 365 22.53 7.32 -5.61
CA ARG A 365 23.80 7.39 -6.35
C ARG A 365 23.60 7.21 -7.85
N LYS A 366 22.74 6.27 -8.28
CA LYS A 366 22.42 6.09 -9.71
C LYS A 366 21.62 7.27 -10.26
N ALA A 367 20.61 7.73 -9.53
CA ALA A 367 19.79 8.88 -9.90
C ALA A 367 20.63 10.17 -10.02
N LEU A 368 21.49 10.45 -9.04
CA LEU A 368 22.39 11.62 -9.05
C LEU A 368 23.54 11.46 -10.06
N ALA A 369 23.82 10.28 -10.60
CA ALA A 369 24.73 10.17 -11.73
C ALA A 369 24.12 10.78 -13.01
N ILE A 370 22.78 10.83 -13.09
CA ILE A 370 22.02 11.40 -14.22
C ILE A 370 21.98 12.92 -14.10
N PRO A 371 22.54 13.67 -15.06
CA PRO A 371 22.57 15.13 -14.97
C PRO A 371 21.19 15.78 -15.02
N GLU A 372 20.23 15.23 -15.74
CA GLU A 372 18.86 15.76 -15.77
C GLU A 372 18.19 15.72 -14.39
N VAL A 373 18.34 14.60 -13.66
CA VAL A 373 17.79 14.45 -12.30
C VAL A 373 18.52 15.38 -11.33
N ARG A 374 19.84 15.53 -11.46
CA ARG A 374 20.61 16.48 -10.64
C ARG A 374 20.23 17.92 -10.90
N GLU A 375 20.14 18.30 -12.16
CA GLU A 375 19.77 19.65 -12.57
C GLU A 375 18.40 20.02 -12.00
N LEU A 376 17.44 19.10 -12.10
CA LEU A 376 16.11 19.24 -11.49
C LEU A 376 16.19 19.41 -9.97
N LYS A 377 16.93 18.55 -9.27
CA LYS A 377 17.17 18.65 -7.81
C LYS A 377 17.84 19.97 -7.42
N ASP A 378 18.90 20.36 -8.11
CA ASP A 378 19.66 21.60 -7.85
C ASP A 378 18.80 22.85 -8.13
N THR A 379 17.90 22.79 -9.13
CA THR A 379 16.93 23.83 -9.43
C THR A 379 15.89 23.95 -8.32
N ILE A 380 15.34 22.83 -7.83
CA ILE A 380 14.41 22.80 -6.69
C ILE A 380 15.10 23.35 -5.44
N LEU A 381 16.35 22.94 -5.18
CA LEU A 381 17.16 23.44 -4.07
C LEU A 381 17.37 24.95 -4.17
N TRP A 382 17.81 25.47 -5.32
CA TRP A 382 18.00 26.90 -5.56
C TRP A 382 16.70 27.70 -5.34
N ASN A 383 15.59 27.26 -5.93
CA ASN A 383 14.30 27.93 -5.81
C ASN A 383 13.80 27.91 -4.36
N SER A 384 14.02 26.81 -3.64
CA SER A 384 13.64 26.68 -2.23
C SER A 384 14.42 27.64 -1.34
N LEU A 385 15.73 27.75 -1.55
CA LEU A 385 16.64 28.66 -0.83
C LEU A 385 16.30 30.14 -1.06
N HIS A 386 15.71 30.48 -2.21
CA HIS A 386 15.23 31.84 -2.52
C HIS A 386 13.72 32.02 -2.27
N GLY A 387 13.03 30.97 -1.83
CA GLY A 387 11.57 30.90 -1.75
C GLY A 387 11.07 30.60 -0.34
N ASN A 388 10.42 29.45 -0.15
CA ASN A 388 9.77 29.07 1.11
C ASN A 388 10.74 28.55 2.17
N LEU A 389 11.96 28.18 1.78
CA LEU A 389 12.98 27.65 2.66
C LEU A 389 14.25 28.52 2.62
N SER A 390 14.07 29.83 2.52
CA SER A 390 15.17 30.78 2.70
C SER A 390 15.70 30.76 4.13
N THR A 391 16.95 31.18 4.33
CA THR A 391 17.59 31.22 5.66
C THR A 391 16.72 31.93 6.68
N LYS A 392 16.18 33.10 6.31
CA LYS A 392 15.30 33.90 7.17
C LYS A 392 14.04 33.12 7.57
N LYS A 393 13.34 32.50 6.62
CA LYS A 393 12.11 31.73 6.90
C LYS A 393 12.36 30.53 7.80
N ILE A 394 13.46 29.79 7.58
CA ILE A 394 13.80 28.65 8.44
C ILE A 394 14.15 29.13 9.86
N GLN A 395 14.90 30.23 10.00
CA GLN A 395 15.21 30.82 11.30
C GLN A 395 13.94 31.33 12.01
N GLU A 396 12.97 31.89 11.28
CA GLU A 396 11.66 32.26 11.82
C GLU A 396 10.88 31.04 12.34
N LEU A 397 10.86 29.92 11.59
CA LEU A 397 10.25 28.66 12.03
C LEU A 397 10.92 28.11 13.29
N ILE A 398 12.25 28.09 13.34
CA ILE A 398 13.03 27.67 14.51
C ILE A 398 12.68 28.54 15.70
N LYS A 399 12.69 29.87 15.53
CA LYS A 399 12.36 30.82 16.59
C LYS A 399 10.94 30.58 17.12
N GLN A 400 9.94 30.56 16.24
CA GLN A 400 8.54 30.35 16.62
C GLN A 400 8.35 29.04 17.38
N GLN A 401 8.89 27.93 16.89
CA GLN A 401 8.72 26.63 17.54
C GLN A 401 9.47 26.55 18.87
N SER A 402 10.69 27.11 18.94
CA SER A 402 11.48 27.15 20.16
C SER A 402 10.80 28.01 21.24
N ASP A 403 10.25 29.17 20.88
CA ASP A 403 9.52 30.05 21.79
C ASP A 403 8.27 29.37 22.35
N ALA A 404 7.49 28.69 21.50
CA ALA A 404 6.29 27.98 21.90
C ALA A 404 6.59 26.79 22.84
N ALA A 405 7.68 26.06 22.59
CA ALA A 405 8.06 24.88 23.36
C ALA A 405 8.91 25.17 24.60
N ARG A 406 9.50 26.38 24.72
CA ARG A 406 10.43 26.74 25.81
C ARG A 406 9.85 26.48 27.21
N PRO A 407 8.61 26.88 27.55
CA PRO A 407 8.06 26.63 28.90
C PRO A 407 8.04 25.14 29.26
N ASP A 408 7.57 24.31 28.33
CA ASP A 408 7.45 22.86 28.47
C ASP A 408 8.80 22.17 28.57
N ILE A 409 9.74 22.60 27.72
CA ILE A 409 11.12 22.10 27.72
C ILE A 409 11.77 22.45 29.05
N TYR A 410 11.65 23.68 29.55
CA TYR A 410 12.28 24.13 30.78
C TYR A 410 11.78 23.40 32.03
N SER A 411 10.48 23.11 32.07
CA SER A 411 9.85 22.39 33.19
C SER A 411 10.25 20.93 33.29
N PHE A 412 10.83 20.33 32.24
CA PHE A 412 11.08 18.90 32.18
C PHE A 412 12.57 18.54 32.25
N ALA A 413 13.03 17.90 33.33
CA ALA A 413 14.46 17.63 33.55
C ALA A 413 15.07 16.49 32.72
N LEU A 414 14.26 15.57 32.15
CA LEU A 414 14.75 14.31 31.53
C LEU A 414 14.88 14.36 30.01
N LYS A 415 15.20 15.52 29.44
CA LYS A 415 15.37 15.67 27.99
C LYS A 415 16.58 14.86 27.53
N ILE A 416 16.47 14.14 26.42
CA ILE A 416 17.54 13.27 25.94
C ILE A 416 18.14 13.72 24.61
N HIS A 417 19.43 13.43 24.45
CA HIS A 417 20.12 13.35 23.18
C HIS A 417 20.55 11.91 22.95
N ALA A 418 20.12 11.31 21.83
CA ALA A 418 20.42 9.96 21.42
C ALA A 418 21.03 9.99 20.01
N ASN A 419 22.22 9.42 19.87
CA ASN A 419 22.94 9.31 18.61
C ASN A 419 23.72 7.98 18.56
N ASP A 420 24.55 7.81 17.53
CA ASP A 420 25.39 6.61 17.39
C ASP A 420 26.38 6.42 18.55
N LYS A 421 26.73 7.46 19.31
CA LYS A 421 27.66 7.39 20.45
C LYS A 421 26.99 7.04 21.78
N GLY A 422 25.67 7.01 21.85
CA GLY A 422 24.92 6.68 23.07
C GLY A 422 23.83 7.69 23.39
N ILE A 423 23.34 7.63 24.64
CA ILE A 423 22.23 8.46 25.12
C ILE A 423 22.66 9.25 26.35
N ARG A 424 22.40 10.55 26.36
CA ARG A 424 22.69 11.46 27.47
C ARG A 424 21.52 12.41 27.74
N TYR A 425 21.49 13.00 28.93
CA TYR A 425 20.55 14.07 29.27
C TYR A 425 21.03 15.44 28.77
N VAL A 426 20.08 16.36 28.56
CA VAL A 426 20.31 17.72 28.05
C VAL A 426 19.71 18.72 29.05
N SER A 427 20.54 19.64 29.52
CA SER A 427 20.15 20.75 30.40
C SER A 427 19.49 21.91 29.62
N ASN A 428 18.82 22.84 30.32
CA ASN A 428 18.21 24.02 29.67
C ASN A 428 19.25 24.89 28.94
N PRO A 429 20.44 25.21 29.52
CA PRO A 429 21.46 25.95 28.79
C PRO A 429 21.99 25.22 27.55
N GLU A 430 22.19 23.90 27.63
CA GLU A 430 22.59 23.11 26.45
C GLU A 430 21.51 23.13 25.36
N TRP A 431 20.23 23.10 25.74
CA TRP A 431 19.13 23.23 24.79
C TRP A 431 19.16 24.59 24.08
N GLU A 432 19.25 25.70 24.82
CA GLU A 432 19.33 27.05 24.22
C GLU A 432 20.52 27.18 23.28
N ASN A 433 21.72 26.74 23.72
CA ASN A 433 22.92 26.75 22.88
C ASN A 433 22.72 25.92 21.61
N SER A 434 22.02 24.78 21.68
CA SER A 434 21.74 23.96 20.50
C SER A 434 20.77 24.62 19.52
N VAL A 435 19.85 25.47 19.99
CA VAL A 435 18.94 26.26 19.15
C VAL A 435 19.69 27.37 18.43
N GLU A 436 20.61 28.05 19.12
CA GLU A 436 21.49 29.05 18.52
C GLU A 436 22.42 28.42 17.47
N GLU A 437 23.06 27.30 17.80
CA GLU A 437 23.91 26.54 16.88
C GLU A 437 23.13 26.09 15.64
N LEU A 438 21.88 25.63 15.81
CA LEU A 438 21.02 25.27 14.68
C LEU A 438 20.80 26.45 13.73
N ASN A 439 20.51 27.65 14.25
CA ASN A 439 20.34 28.85 13.42
C ASN A 439 21.60 29.20 12.62
N GLN A 440 22.78 29.03 13.23
CA GLN A 440 24.07 29.24 12.56
C GLN A 440 24.31 28.19 11.47
N ILE A 441 24.08 26.90 11.76
CA ILE A 441 24.25 25.80 10.80
C ILE A 441 23.36 26.01 9.57
N VAL A 442 22.10 26.43 9.77
CA VAL A 442 21.18 26.74 8.66
C VAL A 442 21.76 27.86 7.79
N ALA A 443 22.22 28.95 8.39
CA ALA A 443 22.77 30.09 7.66
C ALA A 443 24.03 29.73 6.87
N GLU A 444 24.98 29.03 7.51
CA GLU A 444 26.22 28.59 6.86
C GLU A 444 25.94 27.63 5.70
N ARG A 445 25.01 26.68 5.90
CA ARG A 445 24.66 25.68 4.90
C ARG A 445 23.97 26.31 3.69
N ASN A 446 22.97 27.16 3.91
CA ASN A 446 22.28 27.83 2.83
C ASN A 446 23.23 28.75 2.04
N THR A 447 24.12 29.47 2.74
CA THR A 447 25.16 30.28 2.11
C THR A 447 26.09 29.42 1.25
N HIS A 448 26.50 28.25 1.77
CA HIS A 448 27.32 27.31 1.02
C HIS A 448 26.62 26.81 -0.25
N PHE A 449 25.34 26.42 -0.18
CA PHE A 449 24.59 25.97 -1.35
C PHE A 449 24.41 27.07 -2.40
N ILE A 450 24.03 28.29 -1.98
CA ILE A 450 23.91 29.43 -2.90
C ILE A 450 25.25 29.70 -3.59
N SER A 451 26.36 29.65 -2.84
CA SER A 451 27.71 29.82 -3.40
C SER A 451 28.07 28.71 -4.40
N GLU A 452 27.85 27.45 -4.07
CA GLU A 452 28.20 26.32 -4.94
C GLU A 452 27.34 26.24 -6.20
N LEU A 453 26.05 26.57 -6.10
CA LEU A 453 25.11 26.54 -7.24
C LEU A 453 25.28 27.75 -8.17
N SER A 454 25.82 28.87 -7.69
CA SER A 454 26.12 30.05 -8.51
C SER A 454 27.49 29.95 -9.22
N LYS A 455 28.40 29.11 -8.74
CA LYS A 455 29.71 28.88 -9.38
C LYS A 455 29.56 28.20 -10.73
N THR A 456 30.20 28.79 -11.74
CA THR A 456 30.24 28.26 -13.11
C THR A 456 31.69 28.27 -13.60
N SER A 457 32.11 27.19 -14.26
CA SER A 457 33.43 27.04 -14.83
C SER A 457 33.33 26.22 -16.10
N ALA A 458 33.70 26.82 -17.23
CA ALA A 458 33.78 26.14 -18.51
C ALA A 458 34.90 26.72 -19.36
N VAL A 459 35.55 25.84 -20.13
CA VAL A 459 36.56 26.24 -21.11
C VAL A 459 36.16 25.82 -22.51
N TYR A 460 36.63 26.52 -23.54
CA TYR A 460 36.34 26.18 -24.93
C TYR A 460 37.57 26.25 -25.83
N ASN A 461 37.50 25.55 -26.95
CA ASN A 461 38.47 25.65 -28.04
C ASN A 461 37.76 25.55 -29.41
N LEU A 462 38.35 26.17 -30.43
CA LEU A 462 37.91 26.07 -31.82
C LEU A 462 39.08 25.54 -32.66
N GLU A 463 38.97 24.32 -33.14
CA GLU A 463 39.99 23.65 -33.95
C GLU A 463 39.57 23.60 -35.42
N GLN A 464 40.47 23.95 -36.33
CA GLN A 464 40.24 23.83 -37.77
C GLN A 464 40.64 22.43 -38.25
N LEU A 465 39.71 21.70 -38.87
CA LEU A 465 39.98 20.37 -39.44
C LEU A 465 40.36 20.43 -40.92
N SER A 466 39.77 21.37 -41.65
CA SER A 466 40.03 21.65 -43.07
C SER A 466 39.57 23.07 -43.38
N ASP A 467 39.74 23.54 -44.63
CA ASP A 467 39.28 24.87 -45.04
C ASP A 467 37.76 25.08 -44.89
N THR A 468 36.98 24.00 -44.81
CA THR A 468 35.50 24.05 -44.75
C THR A 468 34.91 23.48 -43.46
N LYS A 469 35.73 22.98 -42.53
CA LYS A 469 35.25 22.28 -41.32
C LYS A 469 36.02 22.70 -40.07
N TYR A 470 35.27 23.00 -39.03
CA TYR A 470 35.78 23.39 -37.71
C TYR A 470 35.11 22.56 -36.61
N LEU A 471 35.82 22.32 -35.50
CA LEU A 471 35.27 21.76 -34.28
C LEU A 471 35.29 22.80 -33.17
N PHE A 472 34.11 23.18 -32.69
CA PHE A 472 33.96 23.94 -31.46
C PHE A 472 33.73 22.95 -30.30
N GLY A 473 34.69 22.89 -29.37
CA GLY A 473 34.60 22.07 -28.17
C GLY A 473 34.43 22.95 -26.94
N ILE A 474 33.52 22.56 -26.04
CA ILE A 474 33.33 23.23 -24.74
C ILE A 474 33.31 22.19 -23.62
N GLU A 475 34.10 22.41 -22.57
CA GLU A 475 34.19 21.53 -21.40
C GLU A 475 33.63 22.21 -20.15
N VAL A 476 32.60 21.61 -19.54
CA VAL A 476 32.00 22.10 -18.30
C VAL A 476 32.70 21.44 -17.10
N ARG A 477 33.29 22.27 -16.23
CA ARG A 477 34.08 21.85 -15.06
C ARG A 477 33.38 22.12 -13.72
N SER A 478 32.32 22.93 -13.70
CA SER A 478 31.58 23.30 -12.48
C SER A 478 30.50 22.30 -12.06
N ARG A 479 30.01 22.46 -10.84
CA ARG A 479 28.87 21.71 -10.28
C ARG A 479 27.60 21.98 -11.07
N ALA A 480 27.18 23.24 -11.10
CA ALA A 480 26.04 23.70 -11.88
C ALA A 480 26.34 23.51 -13.38
N GLY A 481 25.29 23.18 -14.13
CA GLY A 481 25.37 23.15 -15.58
C GLY A 481 25.58 24.55 -16.17
N LEU A 482 25.80 24.57 -17.48
CA LEU A 482 25.96 25.75 -18.30
C LEU A 482 24.91 25.70 -19.40
N LYS A 483 24.06 26.72 -19.51
CA LYS A 483 23.19 26.92 -20.66
C LYS A 483 23.96 27.73 -21.71
N LEU A 484 24.37 27.08 -22.79
CA LEU A 484 25.05 27.71 -23.92
C LEU A 484 24.03 28.32 -24.87
N ASN A 485 23.87 29.65 -24.85
CA ASN A 485 22.86 30.33 -25.66
C ASN A 485 23.33 30.48 -27.11
N SER A 486 24.50 31.08 -27.33
CA SER A 486 25.06 31.26 -28.66
C SER A 486 26.58 31.35 -28.70
N VAL A 487 27.15 31.08 -29.88
CA VAL A 487 28.56 31.30 -30.19
C VAL A 487 28.63 32.30 -31.34
N LYS A 488 29.28 33.44 -31.10
CA LYS A 488 29.52 34.47 -32.11
C LYS A 488 30.92 34.31 -32.69
N LEU A 489 30.99 34.22 -34.01
CA LEU A 489 32.20 33.99 -34.77
C LEU A 489 32.39 35.11 -35.80
N ASN A 490 33.62 35.51 -36.05
CA ASN A 490 33.99 36.21 -37.28
C ASN A 490 34.10 35.15 -38.39
N ALA A 491 33.47 35.38 -39.53
CA ALA A 491 33.35 34.44 -40.64
C ALA A 491 33.96 35.00 -41.94
N LYS A 492 35.24 35.42 -41.88
CA LYS A 492 35.94 35.99 -43.04
C LYS A 492 35.98 35.02 -44.21
N GLY A 493 35.61 35.50 -45.39
CA GLY A 493 35.55 34.71 -46.63
C GLY A 493 34.15 34.20 -46.98
N LEU A 494 33.15 34.33 -46.09
CA LEU A 494 31.75 34.04 -46.39
C LEU A 494 30.98 35.33 -46.72
N ALA A 495 30.15 35.27 -47.76
CA ALA A 495 29.32 36.41 -48.16
C ALA A 495 28.09 36.54 -47.24
N ASP A 496 27.53 37.73 -47.17
CA ASP A 496 26.25 37.97 -46.50
C ASP A 496 25.16 37.00 -47.02
N GLY A 497 24.34 36.44 -46.12
CA GLY A 497 23.32 35.46 -46.47
C GLY A 497 23.81 34.01 -46.63
N THR A 498 25.12 33.74 -46.48
CA THR A 498 25.64 32.36 -46.56
C THR A 498 25.14 31.50 -45.39
N SER A 499 24.59 30.32 -45.69
CA SER A 499 24.18 29.33 -44.69
C SER A 499 25.36 28.47 -44.24
N VAL A 500 25.57 28.36 -42.94
CA VAL A 500 26.59 27.53 -42.30
C VAL A 500 25.89 26.44 -41.49
N ARG A 501 26.27 25.19 -41.72
CA ARG A 501 25.66 24.04 -41.06
C ARG A 501 26.44 23.70 -39.79
N VAL A 502 25.74 23.37 -38.71
CA VAL A 502 26.33 23.01 -37.41
C VAL A 502 25.75 21.68 -36.96
N VAL A 503 26.62 20.73 -36.65
CA VAL A 503 26.26 19.35 -36.26
C VAL A 503 26.70 19.10 -34.83
N ARG A 504 25.80 18.57 -34.00
CA ARG A 504 26.07 18.20 -32.59
C ARG A 504 26.56 16.75 -32.50
N HIS A 505 27.81 16.54 -32.11
CA HIS A 505 28.39 15.19 -31.95
C HIS A 505 28.14 14.62 -30.54
N GLY A 506 28.08 13.28 -30.43
CA GLY A 506 27.93 12.54 -29.18
C GLY A 506 26.50 12.11 -28.84
N LEU A 507 25.58 12.16 -29.81
CA LEU A 507 24.16 11.81 -29.66
C LEU A 507 23.77 10.51 -30.39
N GLU A 508 24.73 9.89 -31.08
CA GLU A 508 24.54 8.74 -31.95
C GLU A 508 24.09 7.48 -31.18
N ASP A 509 24.42 7.38 -29.89
CA ASP A 509 24.06 6.23 -29.03
C ASP A 509 22.58 6.20 -28.61
N LEU A 510 21.82 7.27 -28.85
CA LEU A 510 20.49 7.49 -28.24
C LEU A 510 19.42 7.77 -29.29
N LEU A 511 19.80 8.42 -30.39
CA LEU A 511 18.96 8.62 -31.55
C LEU A 511 19.43 7.62 -32.61
N ARG A 512 18.78 6.44 -32.67
CA ARG A 512 19.18 5.33 -33.55
C ARG A 512 19.41 5.74 -35.02
N ASP A 513 18.82 6.86 -35.48
CA ASP A 513 18.87 7.31 -36.88
C ASP A 513 19.01 8.85 -37.10
N HIS A 514 19.24 9.69 -36.08
CA HIS A 514 19.24 11.16 -36.27
C HIS A 514 20.31 11.91 -35.48
N ILE A 515 21.12 12.71 -36.18
CA ILE A 515 22.10 13.63 -35.57
C ILE A 515 21.51 15.05 -35.61
N PRO A 516 21.36 15.74 -34.47
CA PRO A 516 20.86 17.11 -34.47
C PRO A 516 21.76 18.05 -35.26
N GLU A 517 21.18 18.71 -36.24
CA GLU A 517 21.81 19.74 -37.05
C GLU A 517 21.00 21.03 -37.02
N THR A 518 21.70 22.15 -37.11
CA THR A 518 21.11 23.49 -37.26
C THR A 518 21.87 24.26 -38.33
N SER A 519 21.24 25.31 -38.87
CA SER A 519 21.86 26.22 -39.82
C SER A 519 21.84 27.65 -39.29
N SER A 520 22.92 28.39 -39.49
CA SER A 520 23.03 29.80 -39.13
C SER A 520 23.47 30.62 -40.33
N ILE A 521 22.97 31.85 -40.44
CA ILE A 521 23.20 32.73 -41.59
C ILE A 521 24.26 33.77 -41.22
N VAL A 522 25.21 34.00 -42.14
CA VAL A 522 26.22 35.06 -42.01
C VAL A 522 25.57 36.43 -42.26
N SER A 523 25.83 37.39 -41.37
CA SER A 523 25.39 38.78 -41.44
C SER A 523 26.59 39.71 -41.28
N GLY A 524 27.01 40.42 -42.34
CA GLY A 524 28.10 41.40 -42.29
C GLY A 524 29.42 40.85 -41.71
N GLU A 525 29.90 39.72 -42.25
CA GLU A 525 31.06 38.93 -41.75
C GLU A 525 30.93 38.33 -40.33
N SER A 526 29.80 38.53 -39.65
CA SER A 526 29.50 37.93 -38.36
C SER A 526 28.61 36.70 -38.53
N LEU A 527 28.89 35.65 -37.76
CA LEU A 527 28.08 34.44 -37.68
C LEU A 527 27.70 34.19 -36.22
N GLU A 528 26.41 34.26 -35.90
CA GLU A 528 25.88 33.89 -34.58
C GLU A 528 25.19 32.53 -34.67
N ILE A 529 25.79 31.53 -34.04
CA ILE A 529 25.22 30.18 -33.93
C ILE A 529 24.39 30.13 -32.65
N LYS A 530 23.06 30.11 -32.78
CA LYS A 530 22.14 29.95 -31.65
C LYS A 530 22.00 28.46 -31.32
N LEU A 531 22.44 28.06 -30.12
CA LEU A 531 22.49 26.66 -29.69
C LEU A 531 21.42 26.35 -28.63
N ASN A 532 21.26 27.23 -27.63
CA ASN A 532 20.36 27.01 -26.49
C ASN A 532 20.52 25.65 -25.79
N ASP A 533 21.74 25.11 -25.76
CA ASP A 533 22.02 23.75 -25.30
C ASP A 533 22.37 23.73 -23.80
N PRO A 534 21.69 22.93 -22.96
CA PRO A 534 22.09 22.72 -21.58
C PRO A 534 23.24 21.70 -21.46
N LEU A 535 24.36 22.15 -20.92
CA LEU A 535 25.61 21.40 -20.80
C LEU A 535 25.92 21.12 -19.33
N TYR A 536 26.31 19.88 -19.02
CA TYR A 536 26.51 19.42 -17.64
C TYR A 536 27.88 18.79 -17.42
N SER A 537 28.45 18.92 -16.23
CA SER A 537 29.52 18.04 -15.76
C SER A 537 28.96 16.68 -15.29
N LYS A 538 29.82 15.67 -15.16
CA LYS A 538 29.46 14.32 -14.66
C LYS A 538 29.63 14.20 -13.15
N ARG A 539 29.09 13.13 -12.56
CA ARG A 539 29.32 12.73 -11.16
C ARG A 539 29.80 11.31 -11.05
N SER A 540 30.78 11.10 -10.17
CA SER A 540 31.26 9.78 -9.78
C SER A 540 31.16 9.61 -8.28
N PHE A 541 30.61 8.47 -7.86
CA PHE A 541 30.46 8.09 -6.46
C PHE A 541 31.42 6.93 -6.14
N LYS A 542 32.74 7.20 -6.10
CA LYS A 542 33.77 6.22 -5.66
C LYS A 542 33.98 6.33 -4.15
N LYS A 543 33.91 5.22 -3.39
CA LYS A 543 34.21 5.05 -1.93
C LYS A 543 33.57 6.05 -0.92
N GLN A 544 33.11 7.24 -1.33
CA GLN A 544 32.51 8.30 -0.52
C GLN A 544 31.02 8.46 -0.82
N LYS A 545 30.25 8.99 0.15
CA LYS A 545 28.79 9.25 0.00
C LYS A 545 28.46 10.51 -0.81
N SER A 546 29.45 11.35 -1.13
CA SER A 546 29.31 12.58 -1.94
C SER A 546 29.86 12.39 -3.35
N GLY A 547 29.20 12.98 -4.35
CA GLY A 547 29.63 12.89 -5.75
C GLY A 547 30.84 13.75 -6.08
N GLN A 548 31.86 13.17 -6.71
CA GLN A 548 32.99 13.92 -7.30
C GLN A 548 32.60 14.46 -8.68
N ILE A 549 32.90 15.73 -8.93
CA ILE A 549 32.70 16.37 -10.24
C ILE A 549 33.74 15.84 -11.23
N ILE A 550 33.28 15.38 -12.38
CA ILE A 550 34.14 15.01 -13.51
C ILE A 550 33.78 15.95 -14.67
N PRO A 551 34.75 16.69 -15.25
CA PRO A 551 34.51 17.53 -16.41
C PRO A 551 33.88 16.76 -17.58
N ALA A 552 33.05 17.44 -18.36
CA ALA A 552 32.44 16.85 -19.56
C ALA A 552 32.60 17.80 -20.74
N GLN A 553 33.10 17.26 -21.85
CA GLN A 553 33.29 17.98 -23.09
C GLN A 553 32.11 17.74 -24.04
N TYR A 554 31.74 18.78 -24.79
CA TYR A 554 30.67 18.81 -25.77
C TYR A 554 31.21 19.39 -27.07
N VAL A 555 30.87 18.77 -28.21
CA VAL A 555 31.49 19.07 -29.50
C VAL A 555 30.44 19.43 -30.55
N TYR A 556 30.74 20.47 -31.31
CA TYR A 556 29.94 20.98 -32.42
C TYR A 556 30.83 21.09 -33.66
N GLU A 557 30.44 20.43 -34.75
CA GLU A 557 31.12 20.55 -36.04
C GLU A 557 30.45 21.64 -36.88
N ILE A 558 31.21 22.66 -37.25
CA ILE A 558 30.77 23.79 -38.06
C ILE A 558 31.28 23.57 -39.48
N ILE A 559 30.36 23.50 -40.44
CA ILE A 559 30.60 23.15 -41.84
C ILE A 559 30.22 24.35 -42.70
N THR A 560 31.20 24.94 -43.37
CA THR A 560 31.01 26.06 -44.30
C THR A 560 30.92 25.55 -45.74
N PRO A 561 30.15 26.21 -46.62
CA PRO A 561 30.00 25.78 -48.01
C PRO A 561 31.25 26.02 -48.87
N LYS A 562 32.18 26.86 -48.40
CA LYS A 562 33.46 27.18 -49.04
C LYS A 562 34.51 27.54 -47.98
N ALA A 563 35.77 27.68 -48.41
CA ALA A 563 36.88 28.07 -47.56
C ALA A 563 36.57 29.37 -46.79
N ALA A 564 36.72 29.34 -45.47
CA ALA A 564 36.48 30.48 -44.59
C ALA A 564 37.49 30.47 -43.45
N LYS A 565 37.74 31.63 -42.83
CA LYS A 565 38.51 31.74 -41.59
C LYS A 565 37.57 32.09 -40.44
N LEU A 566 37.29 31.12 -39.57
CA LEU A 566 36.44 31.29 -38.40
C LEU A 566 37.25 31.64 -37.14
N GLU A 567 36.81 32.64 -36.39
CA GLU A 567 37.40 33.02 -35.10
C GLU A 567 36.30 33.34 -34.08
N VAL A 568 36.41 32.80 -32.85
CA VAL A 568 35.42 33.06 -31.79
C VAL A 568 35.55 34.49 -31.28
N VAL A 569 34.47 35.26 -31.39
CA VAL A 569 34.34 36.62 -30.86
C VAL A 569 33.77 36.60 -29.45
N LYS A 570 32.71 35.79 -29.24
CA LYS A 570 32.04 35.68 -27.95
C LYS A 570 31.36 34.33 -27.79
N VAL A 571 31.38 33.79 -26.57
CA VAL A 571 30.57 32.63 -26.18
C VAL A 571 29.54 33.10 -25.15
N ASP A 572 28.27 33.20 -25.55
CA ASP A 572 27.19 33.63 -24.65
C ASP A 572 26.61 32.43 -23.91
N ALA A 573 26.82 32.39 -22.60
CA ALA A 573 26.30 31.33 -21.76
C ALA A 573 25.83 31.86 -20.40
N LYS A 574 25.10 31.01 -19.67
CA LYS A 574 24.60 31.31 -18.33
C LYS A 574 24.75 30.07 -17.45
N ASN A 575 24.93 30.27 -16.15
CA ASN A 575 24.72 29.20 -15.17
C ASN A 575 23.30 28.65 -15.33
N SER A 576 23.15 27.33 -15.45
CA SER A 576 21.86 26.72 -15.77
C SER A 576 20.85 26.75 -14.61
N ILE A 577 21.33 26.93 -13.38
CA ILE A 577 20.52 26.98 -12.15
C ILE A 577 20.19 28.43 -11.77
N SER A 578 21.22 29.25 -11.53
CA SER A 578 21.07 30.64 -11.06
C SER A 578 20.76 31.64 -12.18
N ASN A 579 20.87 31.23 -13.45
CA ASN A 579 20.73 32.09 -14.64
C ASN A 579 21.70 33.28 -14.71
N ILE A 580 22.73 33.31 -13.86
CA ILE A 580 23.79 34.33 -13.89
C ILE A 580 24.59 34.17 -15.21
N ALA A 581 24.83 35.29 -15.89
CA ALA A 581 25.62 35.30 -17.13
C ALA A 581 27.05 34.84 -16.88
N TYR A 582 27.58 34.00 -17.77
CA TYR A 582 28.92 33.46 -17.69
C TYR A 582 29.54 33.37 -19.07
N GLU A 583 30.76 33.85 -19.21
CA GLU A 583 31.53 33.76 -20.45
C GLU A 583 32.61 32.68 -20.29
N PRO A 584 32.50 31.55 -21.02
CA PRO A 584 33.51 30.49 -21.02
C PRO A 584 34.90 31.01 -21.43
N VAL A 585 35.95 30.40 -20.88
CA VAL A 585 37.34 30.83 -21.11
C VAL A 585 37.98 30.02 -22.23
N LYS A 586 38.69 30.67 -23.17
CA LYS A 586 39.42 29.96 -24.23
C LYS A 586 40.61 29.19 -23.64
N ASP A 587 40.72 27.90 -23.97
CA ASP A 587 41.83 27.03 -23.56
C ASP A 587 42.39 26.29 -24.78
N ILE A 588 43.55 26.72 -25.27
CA ILE A 588 44.18 26.16 -26.48
C ILE A 588 44.69 24.73 -26.23
N ALA A 589 44.91 24.35 -24.97
CA ALA A 589 45.32 22.99 -24.62
C ALA A 589 44.14 22.00 -24.62
N LEU A 590 42.90 22.47 -24.68
CA LEU A 590 41.72 21.61 -24.77
C LEU A 590 41.67 20.93 -26.14
N THR A 591 42.03 19.65 -26.18
CA THR A 591 41.91 18.81 -27.38
C THR A 591 40.44 18.52 -27.69
N VAL A 592 39.97 18.83 -28.90
CA VAL A 592 38.58 18.58 -29.32
C VAL A 592 38.49 17.31 -30.18
N ARG A 593 37.86 16.24 -29.67
CA ARG A 593 37.73 14.95 -30.38
C ARG A 593 36.29 14.69 -30.79
N LYS A 594 36.07 14.25 -32.05
CA LYS A 594 34.75 13.81 -32.53
C LYS A 594 34.27 12.53 -31.83
N GLN A 595 35.15 11.56 -31.65
CA GLN A 595 34.86 10.33 -30.91
C GLN A 595 34.92 10.60 -29.42
N HIS A 596 33.78 10.54 -28.75
CA HIS A 596 33.75 10.33 -27.31
C HIS A 596 34.27 8.92 -27.00
N SER A 597 35.20 8.80 -26.05
CA SER A 597 35.43 7.50 -25.40
C SER A 597 34.16 7.10 -24.63
N ASP A 598 34.00 5.81 -24.28
CA ASP A 598 32.84 5.18 -23.59
C ASP A 598 32.43 5.82 -22.23
N ASN A 599 32.89 7.03 -21.94
CA ASN A 599 32.43 7.87 -20.86
C ASN A 599 31.32 8.80 -21.36
N ILE A 600 30.11 8.34 -21.09
CA ILE A 600 28.77 8.87 -21.33
C ILE A 600 28.63 10.37 -21.01
N VAL A 601 28.42 11.20 -22.03
CA VAL A 601 28.01 12.62 -21.93
C VAL A 601 26.48 12.65 -21.94
N TRP A 602 25.83 13.43 -21.10
CA TRP A 602 24.37 13.40 -20.93
C TRP A 602 23.74 14.68 -21.45
N TRP A 603 22.62 14.51 -22.15
CA TRP A 603 21.77 15.57 -22.66
C TRP A 603 20.37 15.43 -22.07
N LYS A 604 19.51 16.44 -22.25
CA LYS A 604 18.06 16.31 -22.07
C LYS A 604 17.50 15.64 -23.33
N PRO A 605 17.13 14.34 -23.34
CA PRO A 605 16.66 13.67 -24.54
C PRO A 605 15.46 14.39 -25.15
N ASP A 606 14.57 14.91 -24.30
CA ASP A 606 13.37 15.67 -24.65
C ASP A 606 13.62 16.86 -25.59
N VAL A 607 14.81 17.46 -25.57
CA VAL A 607 15.16 18.61 -26.43
C VAL A 607 15.46 18.17 -27.87
N PHE A 608 15.91 16.92 -28.05
CA PHE A 608 16.41 16.40 -29.33
C PHE A 608 15.55 15.24 -29.87
N VAL A 609 14.57 14.74 -29.10
CA VAL A 609 13.61 13.74 -29.58
C VAL A 609 12.64 14.41 -30.56
N LYS A 610 12.64 13.92 -31.80
CA LYS A 610 11.65 14.29 -32.80
C LYS A 610 10.27 13.84 -32.31
N LYS A 611 9.34 14.79 -32.14
CA LYS A 611 7.95 14.45 -31.85
C LYS A 611 7.38 13.62 -33.00
N THR A 612 6.79 12.49 -32.67
CA THR A 612 6.15 11.61 -33.65
C THR A 612 4.65 11.86 -33.66
N GLU A 613 4.06 11.88 -34.84
CA GLU A 613 2.62 12.05 -34.99
C GLU A 613 2.05 10.76 -35.59
N THR A 614 1.18 10.10 -34.83
CA THR A 614 0.42 8.93 -35.29
C THR A 614 -0.93 9.41 -35.78
N ILE A 615 -1.14 9.38 -37.10
CA ILE A 615 -2.40 9.74 -37.73
C ILE A 615 -3.14 8.46 -38.15
N LEU A 616 -4.35 8.27 -37.63
CA LEU A 616 -5.23 7.17 -38.03
C LEU A 616 -6.42 7.71 -38.82
N SER A 617 -6.68 7.11 -39.99
CA SER A 617 -7.78 7.48 -40.89
C SER A 617 -8.27 6.24 -41.66
N GLY A 618 -9.52 6.28 -42.13
CA GLY A 618 -10.12 5.15 -42.85
C GLY A 618 -10.31 3.91 -41.97
N ASN A 619 -10.26 2.72 -42.58
CA ASN A 619 -10.37 1.45 -41.86
C ASN A 619 -8.99 1.01 -41.34
N VAL A 620 -8.87 0.79 -40.04
CA VAL A 620 -7.62 0.38 -39.38
C VAL A 620 -7.88 -0.86 -38.53
N GLU A 621 -7.08 -1.91 -38.71
CA GLU A 621 -7.08 -3.07 -37.82
C GLU A 621 -5.89 -3.02 -36.84
N LEU A 622 -6.16 -3.16 -35.54
CA LEU A 622 -5.15 -3.22 -34.50
C LEU A 622 -5.10 -4.63 -33.89
N LYS A 623 -4.01 -5.33 -34.15
CA LYS A 623 -3.71 -6.68 -33.61
C LYS A 623 -2.84 -6.64 -32.36
N ASP A 624 -2.16 -5.51 -32.14
CA ASP A 624 -1.27 -5.26 -31.00
C ASP A 624 -1.61 -3.93 -30.35
N ASN A 625 -1.23 -3.79 -29.07
CA ASN A 625 -1.47 -2.55 -28.32
C ASN A 625 -0.77 -1.35 -28.99
N LEU A 626 -1.50 -0.26 -29.17
CA LEU A 626 -0.93 1.02 -29.58
C LEU A 626 -0.56 1.82 -28.32
N ILE A 627 0.72 1.84 -27.97
CA ILE A 627 1.23 2.58 -26.80
C ILE A 627 1.97 3.82 -27.29
N LEU A 628 1.53 4.99 -26.84
CA LEU A 628 2.04 6.31 -27.21
C LEU A 628 2.67 6.95 -25.98
N ASP A 629 3.82 7.59 -26.12
CA ASP A 629 4.52 8.26 -25.02
C ASP A 629 4.39 9.79 -25.11
N LYS A 630 4.99 10.52 -24.15
CA LYS A 630 4.93 11.98 -24.08
C LYS A 630 5.57 12.73 -25.26
N TYR A 631 6.31 12.04 -26.14
CA TYR A 631 6.88 12.63 -27.35
C TYR A 631 6.05 12.30 -28.59
N SER A 632 4.89 11.68 -28.42
CA SER A 632 3.99 11.36 -29.50
C SER A 632 2.67 12.14 -29.41
N SER A 633 2.02 12.31 -30.55
CA SER A 633 0.63 12.74 -30.66
C SER A 633 -0.18 11.68 -31.40
N LEU A 634 -1.44 11.51 -30.97
CA LEU A 634 -2.42 10.68 -31.67
C LEU A 634 -3.51 11.57 -32.26
N ILE A 635 -3.62 11.56 -33.59
CA ILE A 635 -4.69 12.23 -34.32
C ILE A 635 -5.53 11.17 -35.02
N ILE A 636 -6.83 11.14 -34.75
CA ILE A 636 -7.78 10.26 -35.45
C ILE A 636 -8.76 11.12 -36.22
N ASN A 637 -8.74 10.98 -37.54
CA ASN A 637 -9.53 11.81 -38.44
C ASN A 637 -10.98 11.31 -38.56
N ALA A 638 -11.88 12.22 -38.96
CA ALA A 638 -13.29 11.92 -39.18
C ALA A 638 -13.49 10.69 -40.09
N GLY A 639 -14.49 9.87 -39.77
CA GLY A 639 -14.83 8.66 -40.51
C GLY A 639 -13.88 7.47 -40.32
N ALA A 640 -12.88 7.56 -39.43
CA ALA A 640 -12.02 6.43 -39.12
C ALA A 640 -12.79 5.31 -38.40
N ASN A 641 -12.56 4.06 -38.81
CA ASN A 641 -13.16 2.86 -38.23
C ASN A 641 -12.04 1.90 -37.78
N LEU A 642 -11.82 1.85 -36.47
CA LEU A 642 -10.80 1.04 -35.85
C LEU A 642 -11.41 -0.29 -35.37
N LYS A 643 -10.86 -1.39 -35.87
CA LYS A 643 -11.18 -2.77 -35.49
C LYS A 643 -10.07 -3.32 -34.60
N LEU A 644 -10.37 -3.53 -33.31
CA LEU A 644 -9.39 -3.98 -32.33
C LEU A 644 -9.61 -5.46 -31.98
N TYR A 645 -8.53 -6.24 -31.98
CA TYR A 645 -8.57 -7.66 -31.61
C TYR A 645 -8.69 -7.85 -30.08
N PRO A 646 -9.05 -9.07 -29.62
CA PRO A 646 -9.28 -9.33 -28.19
C PRO A 646 -8.10 -8.91 -27.30
N GLY A 647 -8.39 -8.14 -26.25
CA GLY A 647 -7.38 -7.62 -25.31
C GLY A 647 -6.52 -6.44 -25.81
N VAL A 648 -6.60 -6.06 -27.09
CA VAL A 648 -5.83 -4.96 -27.66
C VAL A 648 -6.34 -3.61 -27.16
N SER A 649 -5.43 -2.73 -26.74
CA SER A 649 -5.70 -1.42 -26.15
C SER A 649 -4.97 -0.30 -26.89
N ILE A 650 -5.52 0.91 -26.82
CA ILE A 650 -4.84 2.16 -27.20
C ILE A 650 -4.52 2.90 -25.91
N ILE A 651 -3.24 3.15 -25.63
CA ILE A 651 -2.78 3.74 -24.36
C ILE A 651 -1.84 4.91 -24.64
N ALA A 652 -2.31 6.12 -24.36
CA ALA A 652 -1.54 7.35 -24.43
C ALA A 652 -0.95 7.72 -23.06
N LYS A 653 0.37 7.58 -22.89
CA LYS A 653 1.14 7.91 -21.69
C LYS A 653 1.82 9.26 -21.86
N GLY A 654 1.09 10.33 -21.52
CA GLY A 654 1.52 11.72 -21.68
C GLY A 654 1.45 12.25 -23.12
N ALA A 655 1.03 11.42 -24.07
CA ALA A 655 0.82 11.83 -25.46
C ALA A 655 -0.37 12.79 -25.58
N SER A 656 -0.30 13.75 -26.50
CA SER A 656 -1.49 14.53 -26.86
C SER A 656 -2.44 13.68 -27.72
N VAL A 657 -3.74 13.87 -27.52
CA VAL A 657 -4.77 13.06 -28.17
C VAL A 657 -5.83 13.98 -28.77
N LYS A 658 -6.08 13.82 -30.07
CA LYS A 658 -7.13 14.54 -30.78
C LYS A 658 -7.96 13.59 -31.66
N ILE A 659 -9.23 13.43 -31.33
CA ILE A 659 -10.19 12.64 -32.12
C ILE A 659 -11.18 13.61 -32.76
N ASN A 660 -11.05 13.76 -34.09
CA ASN A 660 -11.74 14.76 -34.90
C ASN A 660 -12.96 14.17 -35.62
N GLY A 661 -13.77 13.34 -34.96
CA GLY A 661 -15.02 12.87 -35.54
C GLY A 661 -15.98 14.04 -35.79
N THR A 662 -16.92 13.85 -36.72
CA THR A 662 -18.07 14.74 -36.93
C THR A 662 -19.38 13.95 -36.81
N GLU A 663 -20.53 14.62 -36.66
CA GLU A 663 -21.83 13.93 -36.67
C GLU A 663 -22.07 13.13 -37.95
N ALA A 664 -21.65 13.67 -39.11
CA ALA A 664 -21.77 13.00 -40.40
C ALA A 664 -20.76 11.85 -40.57
N GLN A 665 -19.58 11.98 -39.97
CA GLN A 665 -18.48 11.02 -40.08
C GLN A 665 -17.85 10.77 -38.70
N PRO A 666 -18.54 10.02 -37.82
CA PRO A 666 -18.02 9.73 -36.49
C PRO A 666 -16.79 8.83 -36.58
N VAL A 667 -15.93 8.90 -35.57
CA VAL A 667 -14.86 7.91 -35.39
C VAL A 667 -15.45 6.72 -34.64
N ARG A 668 -15.16 5.49 -35.07
CA ARG A 668 -15.71 4.27 -34.46
C ARG A 668 -14.60 3.33 -34.01
N PHE A 669 -14.65 2.91 -32.75
CA PHE A 669 -13.83 1.83 -32.19
C PHE A 669 -14.74 0.63 -31.94
N SER A 670 -14.41 -0.52 -32.52
CA SER A 670 -15.21 -1.74 -32.38
C SER A 670 -14.34 -2.99 -32.30
N ALA A 671 -14.88 -4.06 -31.72
CA ALA A 671 -14.22 -5.35 -31.72
C ALA A 671 -14.07 -5.91 -33.15
N ALA A 672 -12.92 -6.54 -33.41
CA ALA A 672 -12.67 -7.30 -34.64
C ALA A 672 -13.34 -8.69 -34.61
N THR A 673 -13.68 -9.17 -33.42
CA THR A 673 -14.31 -10.48 -33.16
C THR A 673 -15.53 -10.33 -32.24
N ASP A 674 -16.15 -11.44 -31.86
CA ASP A 674 -17.17 -11.55 -30.81
C ASP A 674 -16.64 -11.22 -29.40
N LYS A 675 -15.35 -11.46 -29.16
CA LYS A 675 -14.68 -11.11 -27.89
C LYS A 675 -14.34 -9.63 -27.79
N SER A 676 -14.45 -9.07 -26.58
CA SER A 676 -14.12 -7.67 -26.29
C SER A 676 -12.64 -7.36 -26.51
N TRP A 677 -12.36 -6.17 -27.03
CA TRP A 677 -11.01 -5.60 -27.03
C TRP A 677 -10.68 -5.01 -25.64
N GLY A 678 -9.48 -4.47 -25.48
CA GLY A 678 -9.04 -3.87 -24.22
C GLY A 678 -9.71 -2.52 -23.92
N VAL A 679 -8.91 -1.46 -23.82
CA VAL A 679 -9.42 -0.12 -23.47
C VAL A 679 -8.80 0.97 -24.34
N PHE A 680 -9.47 2.12 -24.40
CA PHE A 680 -8.82 3.37 -24.76
C PHE A 680 -8.51 4.15 -23.48
N ALA A 681 -7.22 4.40 -23.24
CA ALA A 681 -6.74 5.06 -22.04
C ALA A 681 -5.80 6.22 -22.35
N VAL A 682 -5.98 7.34 -21.66
CA VAL A 682 -5.05 8.46 -21.64
C VAL A 682 -4.61 8.70 -20.21
N ASN A 683 -3.29 8.78 -19.98
CA ASN A 683 -2.70 8.99 -18.67
C ASN A 683 -1.60 10.05 -18.71
N GLY A 684 -1.73 11.13 -17.93
CA GLY A 684 -0.69 12.16 -17.80
C GLY A 684 -0.65 13.20 -18.92
N SER A 685 -1.78 13.52 -19.57
CA SER A 685 -1.84 14.45 -20.71
C SER A 685 -2.77 15.64 -20.46
N ASP A 686 -2.28 16.85 -20.70
CA ASP A 686 -3.08 18.09 -20.61
C ASP A 686 -3.74 18.48 -21.95
N CYS A 687 -3.56 17.69 -23.01
CA CYS A 687 -4.06 17.97 -24.34
C CYS A 687 -4.89 16.80 -24.88
N VAL A 688 -6.13 16.66 -24.38
CA VAL A 688 -7.06 15.60 -24.80
C VAL A 688 -8.37 16.20 -25.30
N GLU A 689 -8.61 16.09 -26.60
CA GLU A 689 -9.85 16.53 -27.25
C GLU A 689 -10.49 15.36 -27.99
N ILE A 690 -11.71 14.98 -27.61
CA ILE A 690 -12.43 13.84 -28.18
C ILE A 690 -13.81 14.30 -28.64
N SER A 691 -14.06 14.22 -29.95
CA SER A 691 -15.33 14.62 -30.55
C SER A 691 -15.91 13.51 -31.43
N ASN A 692 -17.22 13.26 -31.31
CA ASN A 692 -17.98 12.32 -32.15
C ASN A 692 -17.35 10.91 -32.23
N LEU A 693 -16.97 10.38 -31.06
CA LEU A 693 -16.40 9.04 -30.92
C LEU A 693 -17.48 8.04 -30.52
N ILE A 694 -17.53 6.90 -31.21
CA ILE A 694 -18.37 5.75 -30.89
C ILE A 694 -17.46 4.61 -30.43
N ILE A 695 -17.68 4.09 -29.22
CA ILE A 695 -16.96 2.97 -28.64
C ILE A 695 -17.93 1.81 -28.42
N GLU A 696 -17.60 0.64 -28.97
CA GLU A 696 -18.39 -0.59 -28.83
C GLU A 696 -17.48 -1.79 -28.54
N GLY A 697 -17.93 -2.71 -27.67
CA GLY A 697 -17.22 -3.95 -27.39
C GLY A 697 -15.89 -3.78 -26.64
N ALA A 698 -15.71 -2.65 -25.94
CA ALA A 698 -14.54 -2.39 -25.10
C ALA A 698 -14.64 -3.15 -23.77
N GLY A 699 -13.54 -3.73 -23.32
CA GLY A 699 -13.45 -4.50 -22.09
C GLY A 699 -12.70 -3.75 -20.99
N PHE A 700 -11.77 -4.46 -20.38
CA PHE A 700 -10.91 -3.97 -19.30
C PHE A 700 -9.47 -4.28 -19.67
N ALA A 701 -8.54 -3.48 -19.17
CA ALA A 701 -7.13 -3.72 -19.42
C ALA A 701 -6.29 -3.45 -18.18
N ARG A 702 -5.17 -4.16 -18.11
CA ARG A 702 -4.06 -3.84 -17.23
C ARG A 702 -2.85 -3.55 -18.10
N ASN A 703 -2.21 -2.42 -17.89
CA ASN A 703 -0.93 -2.11 -18.54
C ASN A 703 0.08 -1.70 -17.47
N SER A 704 1.23 -2.38 -17.46
CA SER A 704 2.18 -2.30 -16.35
C SER A 704 1.45 -2.57 -15.01
N PHE A 705 1.47 -1.63 -14.07
CA PHE A 705 0.82 -1.77 -12.77
C PHE A 705 -0.52 -1.03 -12.67
N ILE A 706 -1.02 -0.45 -13.76
CA ILE A 706 -2.25 0.35 -13.78
C ILE A 706 -3.41 -0.50 -14.27
N LYS A 707 -4.54 -0.41 -13.56
CA LYS A 707 -5.82 -1.05 -13.93
C LYS A 707 -6.72 -0.01 -14.59
N TYR A 708 -7.25 -0.32 -15.76
CA TYR A 708 -8.21 0.50 -16.47
C TYR A 708 -9.58 -0.17 -16.45
N SER A 709 -10.58 0.55 -15.94
CA SER A 709 -11.94 0.06 -15.75
C SER A 709 -12.91 0.94 -16.51
N GLY A 710 -13.22 0.58 -17.76
CA GLY A 710 -14.09 1.36 -18.65
C GLY A 710 -13.55 1.38 -20.09
N GLY A 711 -14.42 1.71 -21.05
CA GLY A 711 -14.05 1.75 -22.47
C GLY A 711 -13.23 2.99 -22.82
N LEU A 712 -13.48 4.11 -22.13
CA LEU A 712 -12.66 5.31 -22.18
C LEU A 712 -12.17 5.68 -20.78
N ASN A 713 -10.85 5.75 -20.60
CA ASN A 713 -10.20 6.04 -19.32
C ASN A 713 -9.35 7.31 -19.46
N ILE A 714 -9.58 8.31 -18.60
CA ILE A 714 -8.81 9.57 -18.55
C ILE A 714 -8.23 9.73 -17.14
N PHE A 715 -6.93 9.47 -17.00
CA PHE A 715 -6.20 9.46 -15.72
C PHE A 715 -5.14 10.57 -15.70
N ASN A 716 -4.92 11.26 -14.58
CA ASN A 716 -3.95 12.37 -14.45
C ASN A 716 -3.95 13.35 -15.64
N SER A 717 -5.12 13.68 -16.19
CA SER A 717 -5.22 14.37 -17.48
C SER A 717 -6.29 15.46 -17.48
N LYS A 718 -6.23 16.35 -18.46
CA LYS A 718 -7.27 17.32 -18.77
C LYS A 718 -7.93 16.96 -20.10
N ALA A 719 -9.25 16.75 -20.09
CA ALA A 719 -9.96 16.28 -21.27
C ALA A 719 -11.26 17.02 -21.56
N LYS A 720 -11.52 17.23 -22.85
CA LYS A 720 -12.80 17.69 -23.38
C LYS A 720 -13.40 16.60 -24.27
N ILE A 721 -14.57 16.11 -23.88
CA ILE A 721 -15.29 15.02 -24.52
C ILE A 721 -16.63 15.56 -25.01
N THR A 722 -16.92 15.44 -26.30
CA THR A 722 -18.14 16.01 -26.90
C THR A 722 -18.79 15.03 -27.87
N ASN A 723 -20.11 14.88 -27.78
CA ASN A 723 -20.92 14.07 -28.68
C ASN A 723 -20.46 12.61 -28.84
N CYS A 724 -20.08 11.96 -27.73
CA CYS A 724 -19.56 10.58 -27.77
C CYS A 724 -20.62 9.56 -27.37
N LEU A 725 -20.56 8.36 -27.95
CA LEU A 725 -21.41 7.22 -27.62
C LEU A 725 -20.56 6.06 -27.10
N LEU A 726 -20.81 5.61 -25.87
CA LEU A 726 -20.24 4.37 -25.34
C LEU A 726 -21.34 3.32 -25.25
N ASN A 727 -21.17 2.18 -25.93
CA ASN A 727 -22.11 1.06 -25.92
C ASN A 727 -21.47 -0.17 -25.25
N GLY A 728 -22.12 -0.68 -24.21
CA GLY A 728 -21.63 -1.80 -23.39
C GLY A 728 -20.47 -1.43 -22.44
N SER A 729 -20.26 -0.14 -22.18
CA SER A 729 -19.17 0.33 -21.30
C SER A 729 -19.49 1.68 -20.65
N TYR A 730 -18.51 2.28 -19.96
CA TYR A 730 -18.65 3.54 -19.24
C TYR A 730 -17.36 4.39 -19.30
N PHE A 731 -17.48 5.66 -18.93
CA PHE A 731 -16.34 6.56 -18.75
C PHE A 731 -15.68 6.37 -17.39
N SER A 732 -14.35 6.36 -17.34
CA SER A 732 -13.59 6.22 -16.09
C SER A 732 -12.54 7.30 -15.93
N PHE A 733 -12.67 8.08 -14.85
CA PHE A 733 -11.81 9.23 -14.60
C PHE A 733 -11.12 9.12 -13.24
N GLN A 734 -9.82 9.35 -13.23
CA GLN A 734 -9.02 9.30 -12.00
C GLN A 734 -8.03 10.46 -11.95
N SER A 735 -8.04 11.23 -10.86
CA SER A 735 -7.15 12.38 -10.67
C SER A 735 -7.12 13.34 -11.88
N SER A 736 -8.27 13.61 -12.50
CA SER A 736 -8.39 14.32 -13.78
C SER A 736 -9.39 15.48 -13.75
N ASP A 737 -9.27 16.41 -14.71
CA ASP A 737 -10.24 17.47 -14.97
C ASP A 737 -10.90 17.24 -16.33
N VAL A 738 -12.20 16.93 -16.33
CA VAL A 738 -12.90 16.46 -17.51
C VAL A 738 -14.19 17.23 -17.73
N SER A 739 -14.38 17.73 -18.95
CA SER A 739 -15.66 18.27 -19.42
C SER A 739 -16.30 17.31 -20.42
N ILE A 740 -17.57 16.95 -20.19
CA ILE A 740 -18.35 16.07 -21.07
C ILE A 740 -19.63 16.78 -21.47
N SER A 741 -19.88 16.83 -22.79
CA SER A 741 -21.14 17.31 -23.31
C SER A 741 -21.74 16.40 -24.38
N ASP A 742 -23.07 16.37 -24.44
CA ASP A 742 -23.85 15.80 -25.55
C ASP A 742 -23.58 14.31 -25.79
N SER A 743 -23.16 13.61 -24.75
CA SER A 743 -22.67 12.23 -24.85
C SER A 743 -23.68 11.25 -24.27
N LYS A 744 -23.69 10.04 -24.81
CA LYS A 744 -24.64 8.99 -24.42
C LYS A 744 -23.88 7.72 -24.01
N VAL A 745 -24.35 7.09 -22.95
CA VAL A 745 -23.88 5.77 -22.52
C VAL A 745 -25.06 4.79 -22.57
N VAL A 746 -24.90 3.68 -23.30
CA VAL A 746 -25.91 2.63 -23.47
C VAL A 746 -25.36 1.33 -22.94
N ASN A 747 -25.93 0.79 -21.86
CA ASN A 747 -25.25 -0.23 -21.08
C ASN A 747 -26.17 -0.92 -20.06
N TYR A 748 -25.78 -2.09 -19.57
CA TYR A 748 -26.37 -2.79 -18.42
C TYR A 748 -25.98 -2.18 -17.06
N TYR A 749 -24.80 -1.54 -16.93
CA TYR A 749 -24.40 -0.87 -15.67
C TYR A 749 -25.27 0.37 -15.42
N PRO A 750 -25.62 0.69 -14.17
CA PRO A 750 -26.52 1.78 -13.82
C PRO A 750 -25.84 3.16 -13.81
N PHE A 751 -24.53 3.24 -14.04
CA PHE A 751 -23.77 4.49 -14.08
C PHE A 751 -23.08 4.70 -15.43
N ALA A 752 -23.20 5.92 -15.97
CA ALA A 752 -22.52 6.34 -17.18
C ALA A 752 -21.03 6.70 -16.96
N ILE A 753 -20.68 7.15 -15.75
CA ILE A 753 -19.37 7.73 -15.42
C ILE A 753 -18.93 7.26 -14.03
N LYS A 754 -17.75 6.65 -13.95
CA LYS A 754 -16.99 6.38 -12.72
C LYS A 754 -15.92 7.46 -12.57
N SER A 755 -15.84 8.08 -11.39
CA SER A 755 -14.93 9.22 -11.16
C SER A 755 -14.36 9.16 -9.74
N GLU A 756 -13.04 9.19 -9.64
CA GLU A 756 -12.31 9.21 -8.37
C GLU A 756 -11.31 10.36 -8.38
N ASN A 757 -11.29 11.18 -7.31
CA ASN A 757 -10.39 12.32 -7.16
C ASN A 757 -10.35 13.26 -8.39
N SER A 758 -11.45 13.36 -9.13
CA SER A 758 -11.52 14.07 -10.40
C SER A 758 -12.61 15.14 -10.37
N VAL A 759 -12.39 16.22 -11.10
CA VAL A 759 -13.39 17.26 -11.36
C VAL A 759 -14.07 16.93 -12.68
N VAL A 760 -15.39 16.70 -12.66
CA VAL A 760 -16.15 16.29 -13.85
C VAL A 760 -17.33 17.22 -14.09
N GLN A 761 -17.28 17.98 -15.18
CA GLN A 761 -18.37 18.85 -15.63
C GLN A 761 -19.21 18.11 -16.68
N LYS A 762 -20.54 18.03 -16.47
CA LYS A 762 -21.47 17.29 -17.33
C LYS A 762 -22.54 18.20 -17.90
N ARG A 763 -22.80 18.12 -19.21
CA ARG A 763 -23.91 18.82 -19.89
C ARG A 763 -24.59 17.89 -20.88
N ARG A 764 -25.91 17.66 -20.76
CA ARG A 764 -26.66 16.77 -21.67
C ARG A 764 -25.99 15.40 -21.84
N VAL A 765 -25.67 14.75 -20.72
CA VAL A 765 -25.12 13.39 -20.71
C VAL A 765 -26.25 12.42 -20.42
N GLU A 766 -26.57 11.57 -21.38
CA GLU A 766 -27.67 10.60 -21.27
C GLU A 766 -27.14 9.22 -20.86
N HIS A 767 -27.89 8.55 -20.00
CA HIS A 767 -27.65 7.16 -19.65
C HIS A 767 -28.88 6.32 -20.01
N GLN A 768 -28.71 5.35 -20.90
CA GLN A 768 -29.76 4.42 -21.30
C GLN A 768 -29.42 3.01 -20.80
N LYS A 769 -30.17 2.55 -19.79
CA LYS A 769 -30.05 1.17 -19.27
C LYS A 769 -30.62 0.17 -20.29
N ILE A 770 -29.88 -0.89 -20.60
CA ILE A 770 -30.37 -2.04 -21.37
C ILE A 770 -31.03 -3.03 -20.39
N LYS A 771 -32.23 -3.53 -20.70
CA LYS A 771 -32.86 -4.63 -19.94
C LYS A 771 -32.17 -5.95 -20.28
N ALA A 772 -31.73 -6.69 -19.26
CA ALA A 772 -31.06 -7.98 -19.45
C ALA A 772 -32.07 -9.14 -19.45
N GLN A 773 -31.92 -10.08 -20.38
CA GLN A 773 -32.75 -11.28 -20.49
C GLN A 773 -31.89 -12.47 -20.90
N LEU A 774 -32.04 -13.60 -20.21
CA LEU A 774 -31.44 -14.87 -20.61
C LEU A 774 -32.26 -15.50 -21.73
N ASN A 775 -31.57 -16.11 -22.69
CA ASN A 775 -32.16 -16.82 -23.82
C ASN A 775 -31.21 -17.95 -24.26
N ASP A 776 -31.57 -18.68 -25.33
CA ASP A 776 -30.77 -19.80 -25.85
C ASP A 776 -29.31 -19.47 -26.13
N ASP A 777 -28.96 -18.20 -26.35
CA ASP A 777 -27.56 -17.80 -26.50
C ASP A 777 -26.71 -18.17 -25.28
N ILE A 778 -27.27 -18.24 -24.06
CA ILE A 778 -26.51 -18.65 -22.87
C ILE A 778 -25.87 -20.04 -23.03
N ASN A 779 -26.40 -20.88 -23.93
CA ASN A 779 -25.88 -22.21 -24.27
C ASN A 779 -24.78 -22.20 -25.34
N ASN A 780 -24.62 -21.11 -26.08
CA ASN A 780 -23.57 -20.97 -27.09
C ASN A 780 -22.20 -20.74 -26.43
N GLY A 781 -21.21 -21.59 -26.73
CA GLY A 781 -19.84 -21.45 -26.21
C GLY A 781 -19.62 -21.99 -24.79
N GLU A 782 -18.42 -21.78 -24.26
CA GLU A 782 -18.04 -22.25 -22.92
C GLU A 782 -18.66 -21.36 -21.83
N ALA A 783 -19.21 -21.97 -20.78
CA ALA A 783 -19.60 -21.27 -19.56
C ALA A 783 -18.66 -21.64 -18.43
N PHE A 784 -18.31 -20.65 -17.62
CA PHE A 784 -17.34 -20.78 -16.56
C PHE A 784 -17.99 -20.77 -15.20
N GLY A 785 -17.36 -21.49 -14.27
CA GLY A 785 -17.83 -21.67 -12.92
C GLY A 785 -17.39 -23.03 -12.39
N THR A 786 -17.80 -23.30 -11.17
CA THR A 786 -17.69 -24.60 -10.55
C THR A 786 -18.75 -25.53 -11.16
N PRO A 787 -18.35 -26.68 -11.75
CA PRO A 787 -19.29 -27.66 -12.32
C PRO A 787 -20.35 -28.13 -11.32
N LEU A 788 -21.45 -28.66 -11.85
CA LEU A 788 -22.57 -29.17 -11.06
C LEU A 788 -22.09 -30.20 -10.02
N ARG A 789 -22.49 -29.97 -8.77
CA ARG A 789 -22.18 -30.84 -7.61
C ARG A 789 -23.46 -31.15 -6.85
N LEU A 790 -23.47 -32.29 -6.17
CA LEU A 790 -24.58 -32.68 -5.31
C LEU A 790 -24.28 -32.27 -3.86
N GLU A 791 -24.99 -31.25 -3.40
CA GLU A 791 -24.98 -30.85 -2.00
C GLU A 791 -25.98 -31.72 -1.22
N ARG A 792 -25.54 -32.25 -0.08
CA ARG A 792 -26.29 -33.18 0.76
C ARG A 792 -26.37 -32.60 2.16
N GLU A 793 -27.55 -32.16 2.55
CA GLU A 793 -27.74 -31.38 3.77
C GLU A 793 -28.95 -31.86 4.58
N TYR A 794 -28.78 -31.89 5.90
CA TYR A 794 -29.92 -31.84 6.83
C TYR A 794 -30.23 -30.39 7.16
N LYS A 795 -31.51 -30.03 7.17
CA LYS A 795 -32.00 -28.71 7.58
C LYS A 795 -33.10 -28.84 8.62
N TYR A 796 -32.95 -28.08 9.69
CA TYR A 796 -33.91 -28.03 10.78
C TYR A 796 -34.18 -26.58 11.18
N THR A 797 -35.44 -26.25 11.45
CA THR A 797 -35.84 -24.95 11.98
C THR A 797 -35.88 -25.00 13.50
N ILE A 798 -35.32 -23.97 14.14
CA ILE A 798 -35.44 -23.76 15.59
C ILE A 798 -36.70 -22.92 15.83
N PHE A 799 -37.68 -23.49 16.54
CA PHE A 799 -38.91 -22.81 16.92
C PHE A 799 -38.73 -22.23 18.31
N ASP A 800 -38.36 -20.96 18.37
CA ASP A 800 -38.12 -20.26 19.62
C ASP A 800 -39.30 -19.34 19.96
N GLN A 801 -40.13 -19.75 20.93
CA GLN A 801 -41.15 -18.87 21.52
C GLN A 801 -40.55 -17.85 22.51
N GLN A 802 -39.24 -17.87 22.77
CA GLN A 802 -38.51 -16.92 23.60
C GLN A 802 -37.42 -16.21 22.78
N SER A 803 -37.84 -15.23 21.98
CA SER A 803 -37.12 -14.48 20.94
C SER A 803 -35.74 -13.82 21.26
N GLU A 804 -35.00 -14.23 22.30
CA GLU A 804 -33.85 -13.49 22.83
C GLU A 804 -32.54 -14.27 22.94
N GLN A 805 -32.48 -15.59 22.71
CA GLN A 805 -31.19 -16.29 22.85
C GLN A 805 -30.19 -15.84 21.75
N PRO A 806 -28.97 -15.39 22.15
CA PRO A 806 -27.91 -15.04 21.22
C PRO A 806 -27.48 -16.23 20.35
N LEU A 807 -27.26 -16.01 19.05
CA LEU A 807 -26.93 -17.08 18.10
C LEU A 807 -25.58 -17.76 18.40
N ASN A 808 -24.64 -17.01 18.99
CA ASN A 808 -23.35 -17.53 19.45
C ASN A 808 -23.51 -18.55 20.59
N ASP A 809 -24.53 -18.40 21.44
CA ASP A 809 -24.78 -19.32 22.56
C ASP A 809 -25.31 -20.65 22.02
N LEU A 810 -26.24 -20.62 21.06
CA LEU A 810 -26.71 -21.81 20.35
C LEU A 810 -25.57 -22.54 19.62
N ALA A 811 -24.69 -21.79 18.97
CA ALA A 811 -23.54 -22.36 18.28
C ALA A 811 -22.55 -23.03 19.25
N GLU A 812 -22.31 -22.42 20.41
CA GLU A 812 -21.46 -22.99 21.46
C GLU A 812 -22.09 -24.23 22.08
N GLU A 813 -23.41 -24.26 22.26
CA GLU A 813 -24.14 -25.44 22.71
C GLU A 813 -23.98 -26.62 21.75
N ILE A 814 -24.09 -26.39 20.44
CA ILE A 814 -23.82 -27.42 19.42
C ILE A 814 -22.37 -27.91 19.51
N ARG A 815 -21.41 -26.98 19.62
CA ARG A 815 -19.99 -27.34 19.73
C ARG A 815 -19.73 -28.24 20.95
N VAL A 816 -20.29 -27.90 22.10
CA VAL A 816 -20.17 -28.69 23.34
C VAL A 816 -20.81 -30.07 23.17
N ALA A 817 -22.02 -30.14 22.58
CA ALA A 817 -22.70 -31.40 22.33
C ALA A 817 -21.88 -32.33 21.44
N LEU A 818 -21.38 -31.83 20.30
CA LEU A 818 -20.58 -32.60 19.36
C LEU A 818 -19.23 -33.01 19.96
N SER A 819 -18.54 -32.10 20.66
CA SER A 819 -17.26 -32.43 21.30
C SER A 819 -17.41 -33.52 22.34
N LYS A 820 -18.50 -33.48 23.13
CA LYS A 820 -18.79 -34.52 24.13
C LYS A 820 -19.09 -35.86 23.46
N SER A 821 -19.91 -35.87 22.41
CA SER A 821 -20.29 -37.08 21.69
C SER A 821 -19.10 -37.78 21.02
N VAL A 822 -18.21 -36.99 20.40
CA VAL A 822 -16.97 -37.51 19.78
C VAL A 822 -16.04 -38.12 20.84
N ASN A 823 -15.87 -37.47 21.99
CA ASN A 823 -15.00 -37.95 23.07
C ASN A 823 -15.52 -39.19 23.79
N LEU A 824 -16.85 -39.37 23.87
CA LEU A 824 -17.47 -40.54 24.49
C LEU A 824 -17.45 -41.78 23.58
N GLY A 825 -17.10 -41.62 22.30
CA GLY A 825 -17.11 -42.71 21.34
C GLY A 825 -18.53 -43.19 21.02
N ASP A 826 -19.49 -42.26 20.92
CA ASP A 826 -20.84 -42.57 20.42
C ASP A 826 -20.77 -43.24 19.04
N SER A 827 -21.89 -43.77 18.54
CA SER A 827 -22.05 -44.68 17.37
C SER A 827 -21.56 -44.21 15.97
N TRP A 828 -20.41 -43.53 15.88
CA TRP A 828 -19.80 -43.05 14.64
C TRP A 828 -19.28 -44.21 13.78
N GLN A 829 -19.69 -44.27 12.52
CA GLN A 829 -19.40 -45.35 11.58
C GLN A 829 -18.20 -45.06 10.67
N SER A 830 -18.04 -43.82 10.19
CA SER A 830 -16.95 -43.49 9.27
C SER A 830 -15.54 -43.71 9.85
N PRO A 831 -15.24 -43.50 11.15
CA PRO A 831 -13.89 -43.70 11.69
C PRO A 831 -13.34 -45.11 11.49
N GLY A 832 -14.20 -46.13 11.65
CA GLY A 832 -13.80 -47.53 11.52
C GLY A 832 -13.51 -47.95 10.08
N LEU A 833 -14.17 -47.33 9.10
CA LEU A 833 -13.97 -47.63 7.68
C LEU A 833 -12.85 -46.81 7.04
N VAL A 834 -12.61 -45.59 7.52
CA VAL A 834 -11.54 -44.71 7.01
C VAL A 834 -10.23 -44.94 7.76
N GLY A 835 -10.27 -45.44 8.99
CA GLY A 835 -9.08 -45.69 9.82
C GLY A 835 -8.52 -44.43 10.49
N SER A 836 -9.36 -43.41 10.72
CA SER A 836 -8.98 -42.14 11.36
C SER A 836 -10.07 -41.67 12.32
N PRO A 837 -9.73 -41.08 13.49
CA PRO A 837 -10.73 -40.61 14.44
C PRO A 837 -11.41 -39.32 13.97
N LEU A 838 -12.66 -39.12 14.38
CA LEU A 838 -13.35 -37.84 14.27
C LEU A 838 -12.84 -36.86 15.33
N TYR A 839 -12.80 -35.57 15.00
CA TYR A 839 -12.53 -34.49 15.95
C TYR A 839 -13.24 -33.19 15.54
N ALA A 840 -13.62 -32.39 16.53
CA ALA A 840 -14.28 -31.10 16.32
C ALA A 840 -13.29 -29.94 16.44
N ASP A 841 -13.50 -28.86 15.68
CA ASP A 841 -12.74 -27.61 15.86
C ASP A 841 -12.92 -27.04 17.28
N GLN A 842 -11.88 -26.38 17.78
CA GLN A 842 -11.87 -25.78 19.13
C GLN A 842 -12.71 -24.49 19.24
N SER A 843 -13.12 -23.91 18.12
CA SER A 843 -13.86 -22.65 18.08
C SER A 843 -14.81 -22.60 16.87
N THR A 844 -15.92 -21.88 17.02
CA THR A 844 -16.83 -21.60 15.90
C THR A 844 -16.39 -20.35 15.13
N GLY A 845 -16.58 -20.35 13.81
CA GLY A 845 -16.38 -19.17 12.97
C GLY A 845 -17.67 -18.35 12.82
N ASP A 846 -17.59 -17.03 12.95
CA ASP A 846 -18.69 -16.07 12.69
C ASP A 846 -18.59 -15.53 11.25
N PHE A 847 -19.71 -15.51 10.53
CA PHE A 847 -19.82 -14.93 9.19
C PHE A 847 -21.14 -14.21 9.00
N ILE A 848 -21.13 -13.17 8.16
CA ILE A 848 -22.36 -12.60 7.60
C ILE A 848 -22.45 -12.89 6.13
N PHE A 849 -23.62 -13.34 5.71
CA PHE A 849 -23.99 -13.38 4.31
C PHE A 849 -25.08 -12.34 4.03
N ARG A 850 -24.93 -11.63 2.92
CA ARG A 850 -26.02 -10.88 2.31
C ARG A 850 -26.33 -11.55 0.99
N ASP A 851 -27.44 -12.27 0.96
CA ASP A 851 -27.96 -12.96 -0.20
C ASP A 851 -29.05 -12.11 -0.85
N ILE A 852 -28.94 -11.89 -2.15
CA ILE A 852 -29.96 -11.29 -2.99
C ILE A 852 -30.45 -12.40 -3.92
N TYR A 853 -31.68 -12.88 -3.70
CA TYR A 853 -32.32 -13.89 -4.53
C TYR A 853 -33.04 -13.25 -5.69
N PHE A 854 -32.97 -13.92 -6.84
CA PHE A 854 -33.57 -13.50 -8.08
C PHE A 854 -34.69 -14.44 -8.48
N ASP A 855 -35.78 -13.86 -9.00
CA ASP A 855 -36.90 -14.59 -9.60
C ASP A 855 -37.41 -13.87 -10.85
N THR A 856 -38.34 -14.48 -11.56
CA THR A 856 -39.11 -13.83 -12.63
C THR A 856 -40.34 -13.14 -12.06
N ALA A 857 -40.96 -12.26 -12.86
CA ALA A 857 -42.18 -11.58 -12.45
C ALA A 857 -43.34 -12.55 -12.11
N GLU A 858 -43.34 -13.74 -12.70
CA GLU A 858 -44.33 -14.79 -12.51
C GLU A 858 -43.97 -15.79 -11.39
N GLY A 859 -42.83 -15.60 -10.72
CA GLY A 859 -42.37 -16.47 -9.63
C GLY A 859 -41.91 -17.86 -10.09
N LEU A 860 -41.30 -17.96 -11.27
CA LEU A 860 -40.95 -19.25 -11.87
C LEU A 860 -39.86 -20.01 -11.11
N ALA A 861 -38.89 -19.29 -10.52
CA ALA A 861 -37.85 -19.91 -9.72
C ALA A 861 -38.45 -20.53 -8.46
N PHE A 862 -39.28 -19.77 -7.74
CA PHE A 862 -40.03 -20.26 -6.58
C PHE A 862 -40.87 -21.50 -6.91
N LYS A 863 -41.71 -21.45 -7.95
CA LYS A 863 -42.59 -22.57 -8.36
C LYS A 863 -41.85 -23.87 -8.67
N ASN A 864 -40.60 -23.77 -9.11
CA ASN A 864 -39.80 -24.91 -9.54
C ASN A 864 -38.69 -25.29 -8.55
N ALA A 865 -38.71 -24.74 -7.32
CA ALA A 865 -37.69 -24.94 -6.30
C ALA A 865 -36.26 -24.62 -6.81
N LEU A 866 -36.13 -23.62 -7.69
CA LEU A 866 -34.86 -23.07 -8.13
C LEU A 866 -34.46 -21.94 -7.18
N SER A 867 -33.22 -21.99 -6.69
CA SER A 867 -32.63 -20.86 -5.97
C SER A 867 -31.52 -20.24 -6.79
N TYR A 868 -31.69 -18.99 -7.23
CA TYR A 868 -30.67 -18.25 -7.97
C TYR A 868 -30.30 -16.98 -7.18
N ARG A 869 -29.03 -16.85 -6.75
CA ARG A 869 -28.62 -15.82 -5.80
C ARG A 869 -27.27 -15.17 -6.07
N PHE A 870 -27.19 -13.90 -5.70
CA PHE A 870 -25.98 -13.11 -5.57
C PHE A 870 -25.62 -13.00 -4.08
N ARG A 871 -24.40 -13.36 -3.70
CA ARG A 871 -24.00 -13.47 -2.29
C ARG A 871 -22.73 -12.70 -1.99
N ASN A 872 -22.83 -11.75 -1.07
CA ASN A 872 -21.66 -11.18 -0.39
C ASN A 872 -21.42 -11.89 0.93
N ARG A 873 -20.15 -12.21 1.21
CA ARG A 873 -19.69 -12.71 2.51
C ARG A 873 -18.86 -11.66 3.22
N TYR A 874 -19.14 -11.43 4.49
CA TYR A 874 -18.32 -10.60 5.38
C TYR A 874 -17.74 -11.46 6.50
N SER A 875 -16.59 -11.04 7.02
CA SER A 875 -15.87 -11.75 8.09
C SER A 875 -16.57 -11.70 9.45
N SER A 876 -17.46 -10.72 9.68
CA SER A 876 -18.23 -10.61 10.93
C SER A 876 -19.42 -9.66 10.78
N TYR A 877 -20.37 -9.71 11.72
CA TYR A 877 -21.46 -8.72 11.79
C TYR A 877 -20.97 -7.29 12.00
N SER A 878 -19.85 -7.16 12.70
CA SER A 878 -19.20 -5.87 12.92
C SER A 878 -18.70 -5.27 11.62
N ASP A 879 -18.12 -6.07 10.74
CA ASP A 879 -17.58 -5.61 9.45
C ASP A 879 -18.71 -5.24 8.52
N TYR A 880 -19.74 -6.08 8.41
CA TYR A 880 -20.96 -5.75 7.66
C TYR A 880 -21.55 -4.41 8.09
N LYS A 881 -21.82 -4.20 9.39
CA LYS A 881 -22.39 -2.93 9.89
C LYS A 881 -21.51 -1.73 9.57
N SER A 882 -20.19 -1.92 9.56
CA SER A 882 -19.26 -0.84 9.27
C SER A 882 -19.11 -0.53 7.81
N HIS A 883 -19.20 -1.54 6.94
CA HIS A 883 -19.32 -1.31 5.50
C HIS A 883 -20.59 -0.53 5.17
N ILE A 884 -21.72 -0.88 5.77
CA ILE A 884 -22.96 -0.12 5.59
C ILE A 884 -22.85 1.32 6.11
N LYS A 885 -22.12 1.50 7.21
CA LYS A 885 -21.90 2.83 7.79
C LYS A 885 -20.97 3.68 6.93
N ASP A 886 -19.88 3.09 6.48
CA ASP A 886 -18.81 3.72 5.72
C ASP A 886 -18.37 2.80 4.57
N PRO A 887 -19.06 2.87 3.42
CA PRO A 887 -18.83 1.96 2.31
C PRO A 887 -17.50 2.20 1.61
N ASN A 888 -16.73 3.23 1.97
CA ASN A 888 -15.43 3.53 1.38
C ASN A 888 -14.25 2.91 2.15
N LEU A 889 -14.50 2.37 3.35
CA LEU A 889 -13.46 1.73 4.16
C LEU A 889 -13.29 0.26 3.78
N ALA A 890 -12.23 -0.01 3.02
CA ALA A 890 -11.85 -1.33 2.50
C ALA A 890 -11.85 -2.45 3.56
N VAL A 891 -11.36 -2.17 4.78
CA VAL A 891 -11.28 -3.17 5.86
C VAL A 891 -12.62 -3.82 6.22
N PHE A 892 -13.74 -3.21 5.83
CA PHE A 892 -15.08 -3.71 6.11
C PHE A 892 -15.79 -4.30 4.89
N TRP A 893 -15.23 -4.17 3.69
CA TRP A 893 -15.84 -4.66 2.46
C TRP A 893 -16.02 -6.19 2.50
N PRO A 894 -16.93 -6.76 1.68
CA PRO A 894 -17.12 -8.20 1.63
C PRO A 894 -15.82 -8.93 1.23
N THR A 895 -15.52 -10.04 1.90
CA THR A 895 -14.33 -10.86 1.60
C THR A 895 -14.53 -11.86 0.48
N ARG A 896 -15.79 -12.10 0.06
CA ARG A 896 -16.12 -12.91 -1.11
C ARG A 896 -17.40 -12.45 -1.78
N LEU A 897 -17.42 -12.50 -3.10
CA LEU A 897 -18.62 -12.48 -3.93
C LEU A 897 -18.77 -13.82 -4.64
N GLU A 898 -19.98 -14.38 -4.62
CA GLU A 898 -20.35 -15.55 -5.42
C GLU A 898 -21.73 -15.40 -6.05
N ILE A 899 -21.86 -15.95 -7.25
CA ILE A 899 -23.13 -16.16 -7.97
C ILE A 899 -23.43 -17.65 -7.88
N GLN A 900 -24.64 -18.02 -7.52
CA GLN A 900 -24.99 -19.41 -7.30
C GLN A 900 -26.39 -19.76 -7.82
N ALA A 901 -26.50 -20.93 -8.43
CA ALA A 901 -27.77 -21.59 -8.71
C ALA A 901 -27.83 -22.93 -7.96
N LYS A 902 -28.97 -23.19 -7.29
CA LYS A 902 -29.33 -24.51 -6.76
C LYS A 902 -30.55 -25.03 -7.50
N THR A 903 -30.42 -26.17 -8.16
CA THR A 903 -31.43 -26.77 -9.04
C THR A 903 -31.73 -28.21 -8.62
N GLY A 904 -32.95 -28.69 -8.92
CA GLY A 904 -33.32 -30.09 -8.72
C GLY A 904 -33.26 -30.55 -7.26
N ARG A 905 -33.78 -29.73 -6.33
CA ARG A 905 -33.87 -30.10 -4.92
C ARG A 905 -34.82 -31.29 -4.74
N GLU A 906 -34.34 -32.34 -4.08
CA GLU A 906 -35.11 -33.54 -3.70
C GLU A 906 -35.07 -33.70 -2.18
N GLU A 907 -36.23 -33.87 -1.56
CA GLU A 907 -36.38 -34.07 -0.11
C GLU A 907 -36.73 -35.55 0.15
N THR A 908 -36.00 -36.22 1.03
CA THR A 908 -36.26 -37.66 1.33
C THR A 908 -37.04 -37.88 2.62
N GLY A 909 -37.37 -36.81 3.35
CA GLY A 909 -38.01 -36.86 4.68
C GLY A 909 -37.03 -36.54 5.81
N GLU A 910 -37.57 -36.17 6.99
CA GLU A 910 -36.80 -35.83 8.20
C GLU A 910 -35.73 -34.72 8.00
N GLY A 911 -35.99 -33.81 7.05
CA GLY A 911 -35.16 -32.62 6.82
C GLY A 911 -33.91 -32.88 6.00
N PHE A 912 -33.73 -34.09 5.45
CA PHE A 912 -32.66 -34.37 4.49
C PHE A 912 -33.05 -33.97 3.07
N SER A 913 -32.11 -33.30 2.41
CA SER A 913 -32.25 -32.92 1.02
C SER A 913 -30.97 -33.10 0.23
N VAL A 914 -31.14 -33.43 -1.05
CA VAL A 914 -30.08 -33.41 -2.06
C VAL A 914 -30.41 -32.32 -3.08
N VAL A 915 -29.43 -31.51 -3.46
CA VAL A 915 -29.63 -30.44 -4.43
C VAL A 915 -28.40 -30.26 -5.33
N GLY A 916 -28.65 -30.04 -6.61
CA GLY A 916 -27.61 -29.70 -7.58
C GLY A 916 -27.16 -28.26 -7.41
N GLU A 917 -25.87 -28.01 -7.32
CA GLU A 917 -25.31 -26.67 -7.10
C GLU A 917 -24.26 -26.33 -8.16
N THR A 918 -24.39 -25.14 -8.75
CA THR A 918 -23.32 -24.49 -9.51
C THR A 918 -23.02 -23.09 -8.99
N ARG A 919 -21.74 -22.71 -9.09
CA ARG A 919 -21.22 -21.44 -8.54
C ARG A 919 -20.31 -20.75 -9.53
N PHE A 920 -20.31 -19.43 -9.50
CA PHE A 920 -19.25 -18.61 -10.06
C PHE A 920 -18.69 -17.74 -8.93
N GLU A 921 -17.50 -18.07 -8.45
CA GLU A 921 -16.86 -17.38 -7.33
C GLU A 921 -15.83 -16.37 -7.87
N PHE A 922 -15.85 -15.13 -7.37
CA PHE A 922 -14.86 -14.11 -7.75
C PHE A 922 -13.54 -14.30 -6.99
N ARG A 923 -12.86 -15.42 -7.27
CA ARG A 923 -11.59 -15.83 -6.65
C ARG A 923 -10.69 -16.53 -7.65
N LYS A 924 -9.37 -16.47 -7.44
CA LYS A 924 -8.34 -17.05 -8.33
C LYS A 924 -8.49 -18.57 -8.55
N GLU A 925 -9.18 -19.27 -7.65
CA GLU A 925 -9.43 -20.72 -7.77
C GLU A 925 -10.62 -21.04 -8.69
N SER A 926 -11.43 -20.05 -9.08
CA SER A 926 -12.59 -20.24 -9.96
C SER A 926 -12.26 -19.70 -11.35
N LYS A 927 -12.38 -20.55 -12.38
CA LYS A 927 -12.19 -20.10 -13.75
C LYS A 927 -13.24 -19.03 -14.13
N PRO A 928 -12.89 -18.05 -14.98
CA PRO A 928 -11.65 -17.91 -15.74
C PRO A 928 -10.51 -17.21 -14.96
N PHE A 929 -10.67 -17.00 -13.65
CA PHE A 929 -9.66 -16.31 -12.86
C PHE A 929 -8.44 -17.21 -12.59
N SER A 930 -7.29 -16.58 -12.46
CA SER A 930 -6.00 -17.19 -12.11
C SER A 930 -5.10 -16.19 -11.39
N VAL A 931 -3.83 -16.54 -11.16
CA VAL A 931 -2.82 -15.59 -10.65
C VAL A 931 -2.52 -14.50 -11.69
N GLU A 932 -2.49 -14.88 -12.98
CA GLU A 932 -2.25 -14.00 -14.12
C GLU A 932 -3.50 -13.21 -14.53
N ASN A 933 -4.69 -13.75 -14.26
CA ASN A 933 -5.99 -13.12 -14.50
C ASN A 933 -6.81 -13.03 -13.19
N PRO A 934 -6.43 -12.15 -12.24
CA PRO A 934 -7.11 -12.07 -10.95
C PRO A 934 -8.55 -11.57 -11.08
N PRO A 935 -9.46 -11.97 -10.18
CA PRO A 935 -10.81 -11.43 -10.13
C PRO A 935 -10.81 -9.92 -9.84
N PRO A 936 -11.91 -9.20 -10.17
CA PRO A 936 -12.14 -7.85 -9.66
C PRO A 936 -11.98 -7.79 -8.14
N SER A 937 -11.37 -6.71 -7.64
CA SER A 937 -11.31 -6.42 -6.20
C SER A 937 -12.69 -6.06 -5.67
N SER A 938 -12.93 -6.29 -4.37
CA SER A 938 -14.15 -5.84 -3.70
C SER A 938 -14.20 -4.28 -3.64
N PRO A 939 -15.33 -3.62 -3.32
CA PRO A 939 -16.50 -4.08 -2.56
C PRO A 939 -17.53 -4.87 -3.38
N TRP A 940 -17.25 -5.08 -4.67
CA TRP A 940 -18.20 -5.62 -5.64
C TRP A 940 -19.57 -4.95 -5.55
N ASP A 941 -19.57 -3.68 -5.93
CA ASP A 941 -20.74 -2.81 -5.86
C ASP A 941 -21.95 -3.46 -6.56
N GLU A 942 -23.10 -3.52 -5.89
CA GLU A 942 -24.33 -4.12 -6.42
C GLU A 942 -24.77 -3.47 -7.74
N ASN A 943 -24.51 -2.18 -7.90
CA ASN A 943 -24.77 -1.47 -9.14
C ASN A 943 -23.90 -2.01 -10.28
N GLU A 944 -22.64 -2.32 -10.01
CA GLU A 944 -21.74 -2.89 -11.02
C GLU A 944 -22.04 -4.38 -11.27
N PHE A 945 -22.29 -5.15 -10.21
CA PHE A 945 -22.23 -6.61 -10.28
C PHE A 945 -23.60 -7.32 -10.39
N LEU A 946 -24.70 -6.74 -9.91
CA LEU A 946 -26.03 -7.34 -10.13
C LEU A 946 -26.41 -7.42 -11.62
N PRO A 947 -26.05 -6.47 -12.50
CA PRO A 947 -26.34 -6.62 -13.93
C PRO A 947 -25.75 -7.88 -14.57
N TYR A 948 -24.60 -8.39 -14.07
CA TYR A 948 -24.03 -9.66 -14.56
C TYR A 948 -24.89 -10.88 -14.13
N MET A 949 -25.63 -10.77 -13.03
CA MET A 949 -26.63 -11.78 -12.63
C MET A 949 -27.81 -11.81 -13.57
N GLU A 950 -28.31 -10.63 -13.92
CA GLU A 950 -29.47 -10.44 -14.80
C GLU A 950 -29.14 -10.88 -16.24
N SER A 951 -27.92 -10.60 -16.72
CA SER A 951 -27.47 -10.97 -18.07
C SER A 951 -26.93 -12.40 -18.19
N GLY A 952 -26.53 -13.02 -17.07
CA GLY A 952 -25.85 -14.31 -17.07
C GLY A 952 -24.44 -14.29 -17.67
N GLU A 953 -23.86 -13.10 -17.84
CA GLU A 953 -22.56 -12.92 -18.47
C GLU A 953 -21.71 -11.92 -17.69
N PHE A 954 -20.47 -12.30 -17.38
CA PHE A 954 -19.47 -11.43 -16.79
C PHE A 954 -18.36 -11.14 -17.81
N LYS A 955 -18.33 -9.91 -18.36
CA LYS A 955 -17.26 -9.44 -19.26
C LYS A 955 -17.00 -10.34 -20.48
N GLY A 956 -18.04 -10.75 -21.20
CA GLY A 956 -17.90 -11.68 -22.35
C GLY A 956 -17.91 -13.16 -21.95
N VAL A 957 -17.93 -13.47 -20.65
CA VAL A 957 -17.84 -14.83 -20.13
C VAL A 957 -19.19 -15.27 -19.60
N LYS A 958 -19.75 -16.33 -20.20
CA LYS A 958 -21.03 -16.91 -19.76
C LYS A 958 -20.88 -17.59 -18.41
N LEU A 959 -21.82 -17.31 -17.52
CA LEU A 959 -21.82 -17.83 -16.16
C LEU A 959 -22.52 -19.19 -16.13
N LEU A 960 -21.81 -20.21 -15.67
CA LEU A 960 -22.38 -21.55 -15.51
C LEU A 960 -23.64 -21.58 -14.62
N PRO A 961 -23.71 -20.91 -13.44
CA PRO A 961 -24.94 -20.86 -12.66
C PRO A 961 -26.13 -20.23 -13.41
N ALA A 962 -25.90 -19.22 -14.25
CA ALA A 962 -26.97 -18.61 -15.06
C ALA A 962 -27.47 -19.56 -16.15
N ARG A 963 -26.54 -20.26 -16.83
CA ARG A 963 -26.85 -21.31 -17.82
C ARG A 963 -27.69 -22.42 -17.19
N ASP A 964 -27.27 -22.92 -16.03
CA ASP A 964 -27.97 -24.03 -15.37
C ASP A 964 -29.34 -23.62 -14.86
N ALA A 965 -29.48 -22.40 -14.30
CA ALA A 965 -30.77 -21.85 -13.92
C ALA A 965 -31.72 -21.74 -15.12
N TYR A 966 -31.25 -21.18 -16.25
CA TYR A 966 -32.03 -21.07 -17.49
C TYR A 966 -32.46 -22.45 -18.01
N ASN A 967 -31.51 -23.39 -18.16
CA ASN A 967 -31.79 -24.72 -18.68
C ASN A 967 -32.72 -25.53 -17.77
N TYR A 968 -32.61 -25.36 -16.45
CA TYR A 968 -33.52 -26.00 -15.50
C TYR A 968 -34.95 -25.47 -15.65
N LEU A 969 -35.13 -24.15 -15.78
CA LEU A 969 -36.46 -23.56 -16.00
C LEU A 969 -37.05 -23.95 -17.35
N VAL A 970 -36.30 -23.87 -18.45
CA VAL A 970 -36.77 -24.28 -19.79
C VAL A 970 -37.15 -25.77 -19.81
N LYS A 971 -36.41 -26.62 -19.09
CA LYS A 971 -36.76 -28.04 -18.95
C LYS A 971 -38.08 -28.27 -18.21
N LYS A 972 -38.35 -27.48 -17.17
CA LYS A 972 -39.59 -27.57 -16.37
C LYS A 972 -40.79 -26.91 -17.04
N GLU A 973 -40.54 -25.86 -17.81
CA GLU A 973 -41.53 -24.99 -18.45
C GLU A 973 -41.14 -24.76 -19.94
N PRO A 974 -41.34 -25.74 -20.83
CA PRO A 974 -40.84 -25.72 -22.21
C PRO A 974 -41.33 -24.56 -23.09
N GLN A 975 -42.38 -23.85 -22.66
CA GLN A 975 -42.93 -22.67 -23.34
C GLN A 975 -42.07 -21.40 -23.16
N ILE A 976 -41.15 -21.38 -22.20
CA ILE A 976 -40.29 -20.23 -21.91
C ILE A 976 -39.19 -20.14 -22.97
N LYS A 977 -39.09 -19.00 -23.65
CA LYS A 977 -38.00 -18.70 -24.60
C LYS A 977 -36.96 -17.74 -24.03
N THR A 978 -37.39 -16.84 -23.15
CA THR A 978 -36.52 -15.88 -22.47
C THR A 978 -36.86 -15.83 -20.98
N VAL A 979 -35.85 -15.59 -20.13
CA VAL A 979 -36.01 -15.47 -18.69
C VAL A 979 -35.45 -14.12 -18.25
N GLU A 980 -36.30 -13.28 -17.65
CA GLU A 980 -35.89 -12.00 -17.05
C GLU A 980 -35.84 -12.16 -15.54
N PHE A 981 -34.63 -12.35 -15.01
CA PHE A 981 -34.40 -12.41 -13.57
C PHE A 981 -34.32 -11.00 -12.99
N ARG A 982 -34.97 -10.78 -11.85
CA ARG A 982 -34.88 -9.55 -11.06
C ARG A 982 -34.68 -9.84 -9.58
N PRO A 983 -34.02 -8.94 -8.82
CA PRO A 983 -33.91 -9.06 -7.37
C PRO A 983 -35.31 -9.09 -6.73
N GLU A 984 -35.57 -10.09 -5.90
CA GLU A 984 -36.89 -10.33 -5.30
C GLU A 984 -36.82 -10.32 -3.77
N VAL A 985 -35.88 -11.09 -3.19
CA VAL A 985 -35.74 -11.23 -1.73
C VAL A 985 -34.30 -10.97 -1.30
N VAL A 986 -34.10 -10.23 -0.20
CA VAL A 986 -32.80 -10.09 0.45
C VAL A 986 -32.80 -10.80 1.80
N LEU A 987 -31.82 -11.69 2.00
CA LEU A 987 -31.51 -12.28 3.29
C LEU A 987 -30.21 -11.71 3.82
N LEU A 988 -30.26 -11.16 5.03
CA LEU A 988 -29.07 -10.86 5.81
C LEU A 988 -28.93 -11.96 6.86
N THR A 989 -27.96 -12.85 6.68
CA THR A 989 -27.79 -14.07 7.48
C THR A 989 -26.59 -13.95 8.40
N GLU A 990 -26.83 -14.04 9.69
CA GLU A 990 -25.80 -14.29 10.70
C GLU A 990 -25.55 -15.80 10.75
N ARG A 991 -24.32 -16.26 10.54
CA ARG A 991 -23.96 -17.69 10.52
C ARG A 991 -22.81 -17.96 11.48
N TYR A 992 -23.03 -18.92 12.38
CA TYR A 992 -21.94 -19.56 13.11
C TYR A 992 -21.67 -20.93 12.53
N ARG A 993 -20.40 -21.25 12.30
CA ARG A 993 -19.97 -22.50 11.68
C ARG A 993 -19.04 -23.29 12.60
N GLN A 994 -19.35 -24.58 12.75
CA GLN A 994 -18.54 -25.60 13.38
C GLN A 994 -18.16 -26.66 12.34
N HIS A 995 -16.93 -27.16 12.37
CA HIS A 995 -16.55 -28.32 11.57
C HIS A 995 -16.42 -29.56 12.44
N LEU A 996 -16.79 -30.70 11.85
CA LEU A 996 -16.40 -32.01 12.32
C LEU A 996 -15.49 -32.63 11.25
N ASN A 997 -14.31 -33.03 11.68
CA ASN A 997 -13.20 -33.38 10.80
C ASN A 997 -12.83 -34.86 10.97
N ILE A 998 -12.41 -35.48 9.87
CA ILE A 998 -11.81 -36.82 9.84
C ILE A 998 -10.77 -36.82 8.72
N HIS A 999 -9.60 -37.40 8.99
CA HIS A 999 -8.58 -37.53 7.96
C HIS A 999 -9.00 -38.61 6.96
N THR A 1000 -9.08 -38.27 5.66
CA THR A 1000 -9.54 -39.20 4.62
C THR A 1000 -8.68 -39.13 3.34
N PRO A 1001 -8.59 -40.23 2.56
CA PRO A 1001 -7.94 -40.21 1.25
C PRO A 1001 -8.65 -39.31 0.20
N TRP A 1002 -9.90 -38.93 0.45
CA TRP A 1002 -10.70 -38.12 -0.46
C TRP A 1002 -10.66 -36.62 -0.12
N GLY A 1003 -10.01 -36.24 0.98
CA GLY A 1003 -9.83 -34.85 1.35
C GLY A 1003 -9.10 -34.04 0.27
N SER A 1004 -9.60 -32.84 -0.03
CA SER A 1004 -9.00 -31.97 -1.05
C SER A 1004 -9.02 -30.49 -0.66
N GLY A 1005 -8.22 -29.69 -1.36
CA GLY A 1005 -8.13 -28.25 -1.11
C GLY A 1005 -7.36 -27.89 0.18
N PRO A 1006 -7.53 -26.67 0.72
CA PRO A 1006 -6.74 -26.19 1.85
C PRO A 1006 -7.10 -26.84 3.19
N ASN A 1007 -8.30 -27.44 3.30
CA ASN A 1007 -8.79 -28.08 4.52
C ASN A 1007 -9.27 -29.52 4.22
N PRO A 1008 -8.34 -30.45 3.94
CA PRO A 1008 -8.69 -31.79 3.46
C PRO A 1008 -9.45 -32.64 4.49
N ASP A 1009 -9.32 -32.35 5.78
CA ASP A 1009 -9.95 -33.15 6.84
C ASP A 1009 -11.40 -32.72 7.15
N GLN A 1010 -11.85 -31.56 6.65
CA GLN A 1010 -13.21 -31.06 6.87
C GLN A 1010 -14.21 -31.97 6.18
N SER A 1011 -14.99 -32.72 6.96
CA SER A 1011 -15.98 -33.67 6.44
C SER A 1011 -17.41 -33.22 6.66
N TYR A 1012 -17.70 -32.47 7.72
CA TYR A 1012 -19.03 -31.90 7.94
C TYR A 1012 -18.95 -30.43 8.28
N ILE A 1013 -19.88 -29.65 7.72
CA ILE A 1013 -20.12 -28.27 8.10
C ILE A 1013 -21.44 -28.25 8.87
N ILE A 1014 -21.38 -27.84 10.13
CA ILE A 1014 -22.55 -27.59 10.96
C ILE A 1014 -22.69 -26.08 11.10
N SER A 1015 -23.79 -25.52 10.61
CA SER A 1015 -24.09 -24.10 10.76
C SER A 1015 -25.39 -23.84 11.49
N VAL A 1016 -25.37 -22.80 12.33
CA VAL A 1016 -26.58 -22.18 12.87
C VAL A 1016 -26.71 -20.81 12.25
N ASP A 1017 -27.83 -20.60 11.58
CA ASP A 1017 -28.12 -19.42 10.80
C ASP A 1017 -29.30 -18.67 11.37
N ARG A 1018 -29.18 -17.33 11.41
CA ARG A 1018 -30.30 -16.42 11.63
C ARG A 1018 -30.43 -15.48 10.44
N SER A 1019 -31.43 -15.72 9.61
CA SER A 1019 -31.66 -15.01 8.34
C SER A 1019 -32.75 -13.95 8.50
N HIS A 1020 -32.38 -12.67 8.42
CA HIS A 1020 -33.30 -11.54 8.44
C HIS A 1020 -33.81 -11.26 7.03
N ILE A 1021 -35.13 -11.22 6.84
CA ILE A 1021 -35.78 -11.14 5.52
C ILE A 1021 -36.20 -9.70 5.20
N PHE A 1022 -35.90 -9.26 3.97
CA PHE A 1022 -36.25 -7.93 3.44
C PHE A 1022 -36.76 -8.04 1.99
N ILE A 1023 -37.59 -7.07 1.57
CA ILE A 1023 -37.93 -6.83 0.17
C ILE A 1023 -36.67 -6.34 -0.55
N ALA A 1024 -36.33 -6.92 -1.70
CA ALA A 1024 -35.07 -6.61 -2.36
C ALA A 1024 -34.96 -5.16 -2.84
N THR A 1025 -36.03 -4.61 -3.42
CA THR A 1025 -36.05 -3.23 -3.93
C THR A 1025 -35.71 -2.23 -2.83
N ASP A 1026 -36.44 -2.29 -1.71
CA ASP A 1026 -36.28 -1.37 -0.58
C ASP A 1026 -34.88 -1.47 0.03
N TYR A 1027 -34.32 -2.69 0.06
CA TYR A 1027 -32.99 -2.93 0.58
C TYR A 1027 -31.90 -2.38 -0.33
N LEU A 1028 -32.04 -2.57 -1.64
CA LEU A 1028 -31.08 -2.07 -2.63
C LEU A 1028 -31.10 -0.54 -2.71
N ASP A 1029 -32.28 0.07 -2.62
CA ASP A 1029 -32.42 1.54 -2.55
C ASP A 1029 -31.73 2.09 -1.29
N TYR A 1030 -31.89 1.41 -0.16
CA TYR A 1030 -31.16 1.73 1.06
C TYR A 1030 -29.64 1.66 0.86
N LEU A 1031 -29.11 0.60 0.25
CA LEU A 1031 -27.66 0.48 -0.02
C LEU A 1031 -27.16 1.60 -0.94
N ASN A 1032 -27.93 1.93 -1.97
CA ASN A 1032 -27.59 2.99 -2.92
C ASN A 1032 -27.57 4.37 -2.27
N ALA A 1033 -28.54 4.69 -1.42
CA ALA A 1033 -28.55 5.94 -0.66
C ALA A 1033 -27.32 6.06 0.27
N ARG A 1034 -26.92 4.98 0.95
CA ARG A 1034 -25.71 4.98 1.80
C ARG A 1034 -24.44 5.26 1.02
N LYS A 1035 -24.28 4.67 -0.18
CA LYS A 1035 -23.11 4.90 -1.05
C LYS A 1035 -23.02 6.34 -1.55
N GLN A 1036 -24.16 6.97 -1.81
CA GLN A 1036 -24.23 8.39 -2.21
C GLN A 1036 -23.97 9.35 -1.04
N GLY A 1037 -23.63 8.84 0.15
CA GLY A 1037 -23.30 9.65 1.31
C GLY A 1037 -24.51 10.17 2.10
N VAL A 1038 -25.71 9.63 1.85
CA VAL A 1038 -26.93 9.99 2.60
C VAL A 1038 -26.82 9.40 4.02
N LYS A 1039 -26.36 10.23 4.97
CA LYS A 1039 -26.06 9.82 6.35
C LYS A 1039 -27.28 9.29 7.12
N ASP A 1040 -28.48 9.72 6.73
CA ASP A 1040 -29.74 9.38 7.41
C ASP A 1040 -30.62 8.39 6.62
N ALA A 1041 -30.06 7.67 5.64
CA ALA A 1041 -30.80 6.63 4.94
C ALA A 1041 -31.30 5.55 5.92
N VAL A 1042 -32.61 5.33 5.96
CA VAL A 1042 -33.27 4.42 6.89
C VAL A 1042 -33.22 3.00 6.33
N LYS A 1043 -32.68 2.05 7.10
CA LYS A 1043 -32.72 0.63 6.73
C LYS A 1043 -34.19 0.17 6.70
N PRO A 1044 -34.65 -0.54 5.66
CA PRO A 1044 -36.02 -1.04 5.63
C PRO A 1044 -36.32 -1.95 6.82
N LYS A 1045 -37.57 -1.93 7.27
CA LYS A 1045 -38.01 -2.78 8.38
C LYS A 1045 -37.94 -4.25 7.95
N ARG A 1046 -37.32 -5.09 8.79
CA ARG A 1046 -37.29 -6.55 8.59
C ARG A 1046 -38.72 -7.09 8.58
N ILE A 1047 -39.05 -7.95 7.62
CA ILE A 1047 -40.37 -8.59 7.50
C ILE A 1047 -40.48 -9.72 8.53
N SER A 1048 -39.55 -10.66 8.50
CA SER A 1048 -39.48 -11.80 9.43
C SER A 1048 -38.03 -12.29 9.59
N CYS A 1049 -37.82 -13.32 10.40
CA CYS A 1049 -36.54 -13.94 10.66
C CYS A 1049 -36.68 -15.47 10.65
N LEU A 1050 -35.72 -16.17 10.05
CA LEU A 1050 -35.61 -17.64 10.10
C LEU A 1050 -34.40 -18.02 10.93
N THR A 1051 -34.55 -18.96 11.86
CA THR A 1051 -33.41 -19.55 12.60
C THR A 1051 -33.31 -21.04 12.28
N GLU A 1052 -32.20 -21.47 11.71
CA GLU A 1052 -32.05 -22.83 11.17
C GLU A 1052 -30.69 -23.44 11.50
N ILE A 1053 -30.68 -24.77 11.66
CA ILE A 1053 -29.49 -25.59 11.76
C ILE A 1053 -29.32 -26.32 10.43
N GLU A 1054 -28.14 -26.21 9.84
CA GLU A 1054 -27.75 -26.93 8.62
C GLU A 1054 -26.56 -27.84 8.92
N VAL A 1055 -26.64 -29.10 8.52
CA VAL A 1055 -25.51 -30.05 8.55
C VAL A 1055 -25.23 -30.49 7.13
N GLU A 1056 -24.18 -29.95 6.53
CA GLU A 1056 -23.74 -30.22 5.16
C GLU A 1056 -22.63 -31.29 5.17
N PHE A 1057 -22.69 -32.27 4.27
CA PHE A 1057 -21.55 -33.15 3.97
C PHE A 1057 -20.58 -32.35 3.11
N GLU A 1058 -19.39 -32.05 3.65
CA GLU A 1058 -18.46 -31.11 3.04
C GLU A 1058 -17.92 -31.64 1.70
N ARG A 1059 -18.03 -30.77 0.69
CA ARG A 1059 -17.79 -31.07 -0.73
C ARG A 1059 -16.38 -31.56 -1.05
N ASN A 1060 -15.35 -31.11 -0.32
CA ASN A 1060 -13.96 -31.49 -0.56
C ASN A 1060 -13.75 -32.98 -0.29
N VAL A 1061 -14.63 -33.61 0.50
CA VAL A 1061 -14.69 -35.06 0.72
C VAL A 1061 -15.83 -35.69 -0.11
N SER A 1062 -17.05 -35.14 -0.04
CA SER A 1062 -18.24 -35.70 -0.70
C SER A 1062 -18.09 -35.81 -2.23
N ASP A 1063 -17.67 -34.74 -2.90
CA ASP A 1063 -17.49 -34.74 -4.37
C ASP A 1063 -16.38 -35.71 -4.80
N LYS A 1064 -15.33 -35.84 -3.98
CA LYS A 1064 -14.18 -36.68 -4.27
C LYS A 1064 -14.50 -38.16 -4.09
N LEU A 1065 -15.34 -38.48 -3.11
CA LEU A 1065 -15.86 -39.82 -2.92
C LEU A 1065 -16.78 -40.22 -4.09
N ASP A 1066 -17.67 -39.33 -4.54
CA ASP A 1066 -18.50 -39.56 -5.73
C ASP A 1066 -17.67 -39.78 -7.00
N GLN A 1067 -16.60 -38.99 -7.17
CA GLN A 1067 -15.65 -39.16 -8.27
C GLN A 1067 -14.92 -40.51 -8.21
N ALA A 1068 -14.54 -40.96 -7.01
CA ALA A 1068 -13.90 -42.26 -6.82
C ALA A 1068 -14.87 -43.41 -7.14
N ILE A 1069 -16.13 -43.33 -6.69
CA ILE A 1069 -17.18 -44.31 -7.02
C ILE A 1069 -17.38 -44.37 -8.54
N SER A 1070 -17.59 -43.22 -9.17
CA SER A 1070 -17.80 -43.13 -10.62
C SER A 1070 -16.60 -43.65 -11.42
N ALA A 1071 -15.37 -43.45 -10.91
CA ALA A 1071 -14.16 -43.98 -11.54
C ALA A 1071 -14.07 -45.51 -11.42
N ALA A 1072 -14.39 -46.07 -10.25
CA ALA A 1072 -14.43 -47.52 -10.03
C ALA A 1072 -15.53 -48.19 -10.89
N GLU A 1073 -16.70 -47.57 -11.01
CA GLU A 1073 -17.78 -48.04 -11.89
C GLU A 1073 -17.34 -48.09 -13.36
N LYS A 1074 -16.68 -47.04 -13.85
CA LYS A 1074 -16.13 -46.98 -15.22
C LYS A 1074 -15.05 -48.02 -15.47
N GLN A 1075 -14.31 -48.41 -14.42
CA GLN A 1075 -13.28 -49.45 -14.48
C GLN A 1075 -13.85 -50.87 -14.31
N GLY A 1076 -15.12 -51.00 -13.93
CA GLY A 1076 -15.79 -52.29 -13.70
C GLY A 1076 -15.40 -52.98 -12.39
N ASP A 1077 -14.75 -52.28 -11.44
CA ASP A 1077 -14.32 -52.85 -10.16
C ASP A 1077 -15.48 -52.89 -9.15
N LYS A 1078 -16.26 -53.96 -9.20
CA LYS A 1078 -17.44 -54.13 -8.33
C LYS A 1078 -17.10 -54.20 -6.84
N GLN A 1079 -15.92 -54.69 -6.46
CA GLN A 1079 -15.53 -54.78 -5.05
C GLN A 1079 -15.21 -53.39 -4.50
N GLU A 1080 -14.48 -52.58 -5.27
CA GLU A 1080 -14.16 -51.21 -4.88
C GLU A 1080 -15.41 -50.31 -4.87
N VAL A 1081 -16.33 -50.47 -5.83
CA VAL A 1081 -17.62 -49.77 -5.81
C VAL A 1081 -18.38 -50.08 -4.53
N GLN A 1082 -18.52 -51.36 -4.14
CA GLN A 1082 -19.20 -51.73 -2.89
C GLN A 1082 -18.49 -51.18 -1.65
N ARG A 1083 -17.16 -51.18 -1.63
CA ARG A 1083 -16.38 -50.62 -0.52
C ARG A 1083 -16.60 -49.12 -0.38
N LEU A 1084 -16.52 -48.37 -1.48
CA LEU A 1084 -16.71 -46.92 -1.50
C LEU A 1084 -18.16 -46.52 -1.20
N GLN A 1085 -19.15 -47.31 -1.66
CA GLN A 1085 -20.56 -47.11 -1.31
C GLN A 1085 -20.80 -47.30 0.19
N LYS A 1086 -20.21 -48.34 0.82
CA LYS A 1086 -20.28 -48.51 2.28
C LYS A 1086 -19.65 -47.35 3.04
N VAL A 1087 -18.55 -46.79 2.52
CA VAL A 1087 -17.94 -45.60 3.11
C VAL A 1087 -18.91 -44.41 3.01
N LEU A 1088 -19.51 -44.18 1.84
CA LEU A 1088 -20.49 -43.11 1.62
C LEU A 1088 -21.70 -43.25 2.56
N GLU A 1089 -22.24 -44.46 2.71
CA GLU A 1089 -23.32 -44.78 3.65
C GLU A 1089 -22.93 -44.49 5.11
N ALA A 1090 -21.70 -44.81 5.51
CA ALA A 1090 -21.20 -44.50 6.85
C ALA A 1090 -21.06 -42.99 7.10
N PHE A 1091 -20.65 -42.21 6.09
CA PHE A 1091 -20.67 -40.75 6.18
C PHE A 1091 -22.11 -40.21 6.32
N PHE A 1092 -23.09 -40.80 5.63
CA PHE A 1092 -24.50 -40.40 5.83
C PHE A 1092 -25.04 -40.77 7.21
N ALA A 1093 -24.70 -41.94 7.73
CA ALA A 1093 -25.08 -42.35 9.08
C ALA A 1093 -24.47 -41.41 10.14
N ASP A 1094 -23.23 -40.98 9.94
CA ASP A 1094 -22.59 -39.99 10.81
C ASP A 1094 -23.23 -38.60 10.68
N GLN A 1095 -23.60 -38.18 9.47
CA GLN A 1095 -24.35 -36.94 9.25
C GLN A 1095 -25.69 -36.93 10.01
N GLN A 1096 -26.40 -38.06 10.02
CA GLN A 1096 -27.60 -38.27 10.82
C GLN A 1096 -27.30 -38.25 12.32
N THR A 1097 -26.19 -38.87 12.72
CA THR A 1097 -25.75 -38.90 14.12
C THR A 1097 -25.48 -37.49 14.66
N ILE A 1098 -24.87 -36.60 13.86
CA ILE A 1098 -24.69 -35.19 14.20
C ILE A 1098 -26.04 -34.55 14.56
N MET A 1099 -27.06 -34.75 13.73
CA MET A 1099 -28.38 -34.18 13.96
C MET A 1099 -29.04 -34.75 15.22
N LYS A 1100 -28.95 -36.07 15.43
CA LYS A 1100 -29.48 -36.73 16.62
C LYS A 1100 -28.84 -36.18 17.90
N VAL A 1101 -27.52 -36.02 17.92
CA VAL A 1101 -26.78 -35.45 19.05
C VAL A 1101 -27.26 -34.01 19.35
N VAL A 1102 -27.42 -33.19 18.31
CA VAL A 1102 -27.92 -31.81 18.47
C VAL A 1102 -29.35 -31.79 19.01
N GLN A 1103 -30.24 -32.62 18.46
CA GLN A 1103 -31.64 -32.71 18.91
C GLN A 1103 -31.77 -33.18 20.35
N GLU A 1104 -31.06 -34.23 20.74
CA GLU A 1104 -31.08 -34.76 22.12
C GLU A 1104 -30.57 -33.70 23.11
N TYR A 1105 -29.48 -33.01 22.76
CA TYR A 1105 -28.90 -31.95 23.59
C TYR A 1105 -29.84 -30.75 23.71
N PHE A 1106 -30.46 -30.32 22.62
CA PHE A 1106 -31.37 -29.17 22.59
C PHE A 1106 -32.69 -29.49 23.30
N SER A 1107 -33.22 -30.71 23.12
CA SER A 1107 -34.41 -31.18 23.81
C SER A 1107 -34.20 -31.22 25.33
N ALA A 1108 -33.01 -31.62 25.81
CA ALA A 1108 -32.67 -31.58 27.24
C ALA A 1108 -32.63 -30.16 27.82
N LYS A 1109 -32.51 -29.14 26.96
CA LYS A 1109 -32.52 -27.71 27.31
C LYS A 1109 -33.85 -27.01 27.00
N GLY A 1110 -34.86 -27.75 26.52
CA GLY A 1110 -36.17 -27.20 26.17
C GLY A 1110 -36.22 -26.42 24.85
N ILE A 1111 -35.22 -26.57 23.98
CA ILE A 1111 -35.17 -25.92 22.66
C ILE A 1111 -35.80 -26.85 21.62
N ALA A 1112 -36.88 -26.41 20.98
CA ALA A 1112 -37.60 -27.20 19.97
C ALA A 1112 -36.97 -27.03 18.58
N VAL A 1113 -36.57 -28.16 17.98
CA VAL A 1113 -35.96 -28.21 16.65
C VAL A 1113 -36.79 -29.18 15.78
N LYS A 1114 -37.27 -28.74 14.61
CA LYS A 1114 -38.05 -29.60 13.69
C LYS A 1114 -37.46 -29.62 12.28
N PRO A 1115 -37.62 -30.73 11.53
CA PRO A 1115 -37.19 -30.80 10.14
C PRO A 1115 -37.75 -29.67 9.28
N ALA A 1116 -36.93 -29.12 8.38
CA ALA A 1116 -37.35 -28.13 7.40
C ALA A 1116 -37.31 -28.74 5.98
N ASN A 1117 -38.44 -28.69 5.27
CA ASN A 1117 -38.61 -29.34 3.96
C ASN A 1117 -38.56 -28.35 2.78
N LYS A 1118 -38.13 -27.11 3.01
CA LYS A 1118 -38.05 -26.04 2.01
C LYS A 1118 -36.70 -25.34 2.07
N SER A 1119 -36.21 -24.85 0.95
CA SER A 1119 -35.04 -23.99 0.93
C SER A 1119 -35.30 -22.66 1.65
N LYS A 1120 -34.23 -21.99 2.12
CA LYS A 1120 -34.31 -20.64 2.69
C LYS A 1120 -34.99 -19.65 1.76
N TYR A 1121 -34.76 -19.79 0.46
CA TYR A 1121 -35.37 -18.94 -0.55
C TYR A 1121 -36.88 -19.14 -0.62
N GLU A 1122 -37.36 -20.39 -0.70
CA GLU A 1122 -38.79 -20.69 -0.73
C GLU A 1122 -39.50 -20.16 0.52
N GLN A 1123 -38.95 -20.42 1.71
CA GLN A 1123 -39.50 -19.92 2.97
C GLN A 1123 -39.58 -18.39 2.98
N ALA A 1124 -38.51 -17.70 2.55
CA ALA A 1124 -38.46 -16.26 2.53
C ALA A 1124 -39.37 -15.63 1.45
N TYR A 1125 -39.51 -16.28 0.29
CA TYR A 1125 -40.41 -15.85 -0.77
C TYR A 1125 -41.87 -15.91 -0.32
N GLU A 1126 -42.28 -16.98 0.36
CA GLU A 1126 -43.64 -17.10 0.92
C GLU A 1126 -43.94 -16.01 1.96
N ILE A 1127 -42.95 -15.68 2.79
CA ILE A 1127 -43.07 -14.60 3.77
C ILE A 1127 -43.23 -13.23 3.08
N VAL A 1128 -42.46 -12.96 2.02
CA VAL A 1128 -42.46 -11.67 1.31
C VAL A 1128 -43.70 -11.51 0.43
N ASN A 1129 -44.05 -12.53 -0.35
CA ASN A 1129 -45.02 -12.44 -1.44
C ASN A 1129 -46.38 -13.08 -1.14
N LEU A 1130 -46.45 -14.06 -0.23
CA LEU A 1130 -47.70 -14.76 0.12
C LEU A 1130 -48.21 -14.40 1.53
N GLY A 1131 -47.49 -13.54 2.27
CA GLY A 1131 -47.88 -13.10 3.61
C GLY A 1131 -47.91 -14.21 4.67
N THR A 1132 -47.29 -15.36 4.38
CA THR A 1132 -47.29 -16.51 5.29
C THR A 1132 -46.30 -16.23 6.41
N ARG A 1133 -46.78 -15.84 7.60
CA ARG A 1133 -45.92 -15.72 8.77
C ARG A 1133 -45.67 -17.12 9.34
N VAL A 1134 -44.41 -17.52 9.36
CA VAL A 1134 -43.96 -18.62 10.22
C VAL A 1134 -43.84 -18.02 11.62
N ASP A 1135 -44.93 -18.09 12.39
CA ASP A 1135 -44.94 -17.74 13.83
C ASP A 1135 -44.46 -18.92 14.68
#